data_AF-A0A0A2V7N7-F1
#
_entry.id   AF-A0A0A2V7N7-F1
#
_cell.length_a   1.000
_cell.length_b   1.000
_cell.length_c   1.000
_cell.angle_alpha   90.00
_cell.angle_beta   90.00
_cell.angle_gamma   90.00
#
_symmetry.space_group_name_H-M   'P 1'
#
loop_
_entity.id
_entity.type
_entity.pdbx_description
1 polymer ?
#
loop_
_entity_poly.entity_id
_entity_poly.type
_entity_poly.pdbx_seq_one_letter_code
_entity_poly.pdbx_strand_id
1 'polypeptide(L)'
;MRRTQFGRALRAIAESPKAAWLLGINVEKLFITTSFAAAALGGVAGVLIGLYSNALFPLMGQPMLHKGIAVIILGGMGDIRGAMLGGLFLGFAEVLSVRQSGSTQGVSMSGFENFWAIYGNLVLTLGTNALLALSIWLTLACGMLAMANAAFMGIGAYAAALLTMNYDVSFPVALAGGMAAPALVAALIGLPTLRLSGVYLAMATLGFGEVVRVTVLNTESITGGALGLNGIPQLTQWWHVILAVVIVLFVLWRVRASKIGRAFEAIRGDETAAGLMGIDVRANKMLAFVAGAMIAGLAGALNAHLTFFIGPNEYGFDRGVEILTMAILGGIGGLAGPVLGSFIITVLPEMLRGFADFRLVINGASGIRRASSAGCVKEASAMLELTSVSKSFGGLHVLHDVSLSVPEGAIFGLIGPNGAGKTTVFNLITGLLPPSGGGIAFQGESLLRRKPHAITRMGIARTFQNIRLFKEMTLLENVVVGAYRHMNYGFPSLLLGLPGYREHEQRARERAHELLTWMRLDHKANDLADNLSYGEQRRLELARALATEPKLLLLDEPVAGMNTGERAELMREILAIRDRGYTILMIEHDMRFVMGLCERIAVLNFGKIIACGGPEEIRNNEQVIEAYLGREDDDDIENAEAAQ
;
A
#
# COMPACT_ATOMS: atom_id res chain seq x y z
N MET A 1 1.87 -17.65 48.62
CA MET A 1 0.89 -17.52 47.52
C MET A 1 -0.37 -18.40 47.64
N ARG A 2 -0.35 -19.68 48.07
CA ARG A 2 -1.55 -20.58 48.01
C ARG A 2 -2.88 -20.07 48.62
N ARG A 3 -2.90 -19.05 49.51
CA ARG A 3 -4.12 -18.41 50.07
C ARG A 3 -4.46 -17.01 49.49
N THR A 4 -3.53 -16.33 48.82
CA THR A 4 -3.75 -14.96 48.27
C THR A 4 -4.69 -14.97 47.07
N GLN A 5 -5.41 -13.87 46.79
CA GLN A 5 -6.28 -13.76 45.59
C GLN A 5 -5.51 -14.01 44.29
N PHE A 6 -4.34 -13.38 44.11
CA PHE A 6 -3.42 -13.60 42.98
C PHE A 6 -3.07 -15.09 42.79
N GLY A 7 -2.70 -15.77 43.87
CA GLY A 7 -2.40 -17.21 43.89
C GLY A 7 -3.63 -18.15 43.81
N ARG A 8 -4.85 -17.61 43.75
CA ARG A 8 -6.07 -18.34 43.35
C ARG A 8 -6.35 -18.12 41.87
N ALA A 9 -6.31 -16.87 41.41
CA ALA A 9 -6.49 -16.50 40.00
C ALA A 9 -5.53 -17.24 39.06
N LEU A 10 -4.25 -17.39 39.43
CA LEU A 10 -3.28 -18.14 38.63
C LEU A 10 -3.61 -19.63 38.44
N ARG A 11 -4.25 -20.28 39.42
CA ARG A 11 -4.68 -21.69 39.29
C ARG A 11 -5.93 -21.81 38.43
N ALA A 12 -6.91 -20.92 38.61
CA ALA A 12 -8.08 -20.86 37.74
C ALA A 12 -7.70 -20.69 36.25
N ILE A 13 -6.69 -19.86 35.95
CA ILE A 13 -6.14 -19.72 34.59
C ILE A 13 -5.42 -20.98 34.13
N ALA A 14 -4.62 -21.62 34.98
CA ALA A 14 -3.90 -22.85 34.61
C ALA A 14 -4.83 -24.05 34.34
N GLU A 15 -5.97 -24.11 35.02
CA GLU A 15 -6.99 -25.15 34.85
C GLU A 15 -7.94 -24.85 33.67
N SER A 16 -8.40 -23.60 33.51
CA SER A 16 -9.19 -23.18 32.34
C SER A 16 -9.10 -21.67 32.11
N PRO A 17 -8.26 -21.19 31.17
CA PRO A 17 -8.13 -19.77 30.86
C PRO A 17 -9.48 -19.12 30.44
N LYS A 18 -10.32 -19.89 29.75
CA LYS A 18 -11.62 -19.43 29.23
C LYS A 18 -12.65 -19.25 30.35
N ALA A 19 -12.66 -20.14 31.36
CA ALA A 19 -13.52 -19.98 32.53
C ALA A 19 -13.03 -18.86 33.45
N ALA A 20 -11.72 -18.72 33.63
CA ALA A 20 -11.13 -17.62 34.40
C ALA A 20 -11.50 -16.24 33.82
N TRP A 21 -11.42 -16.09 32.49
CA TRP A 21 -11.82 -14.86 31.79
C TRP A 21 -13.30 -14.52 31.98
N LEU A 22 -14.19 -15.52 31.85
CA LEU A 22 -15.64 -15.35 32.09
C LEU A 22 -15.99 -14.94 33.53
N LEU A 23 -15.13 -15.28 34.50
CA LEU A 23 -15.25 -14.86 35.91
C LEU A 23 -14.60 -13.49 36.19
N GLY A 24 -14.33 -12.69 35.15
CA GLY A 24 -13.77 -11.33 35.27
C GLY A 24 -12.28 -11.28 35.60
N ILE A 25 -11.56 -12.40 35.59
CA ILE A 25 -10.12 -12.43 35.81
C ILE A 25 -9.44 -11.96 34.52
N ASN A 26 -8.74 -10.81 34.57
CA ASN A 26 -7.96 -10.33 33.44
C ASN A 26 -6.71 -11.22 33.24
N VAL A 27 -6.88 -12.26 32.42
CA VAL A 27 -5.89 -13.30 32.12
C VAL A 27 -4.61 -12.71 31.54
N GLU A 28 -4.73 -11.77 30.60
CA GLU A 28 -3.62 -11.12 29.91
C GLU A 28 -2.73 -10.33 30.88
N LYS A 29 -3.34 -9.46 31.71
CA LYS A 29 -2.61 -8.71 32.75
C LYS A 29 -1.95 -9.63 33.76
N LEU A 30 -2.60 -10.74 34.15
CA LEU A 30 -2.00 -11.70 35.07
C LEU A 30 -0.80 -12.42 34.43
N PHE A 31 -0.92 -12.85 33.17
CA PHE A 31 0.15 -13.50 32.41
C PHE A 31 1.36 -12.58 32.24
N ILE A 32 1.14 -11.33 31.81
CA ILE A 32 2.20 -10.30 31.70
C ILE A 32 2.91 -10.11 33.04
N THR A 33 2.17 -9.98 34.15
CA THR A 33 2.80 -9.79 35.47
C THR A 33 3.58 -11.01 35.97
N THR A 34 3.16 -12.25 35.68
CA THR A 34 3.97 -13.43 36.04
C THR A 34 5.15 -13.66 35.12
N SER A 35 5.01 -13.41 33.82
CA SER A 35 6.14 -13.51 32.88
C SER A 35 7.21 -12.46 33.21
N PHE A 36 6.81 -11.24 33.56
CA PHE A 36 7.73 -10.20 34.04
C PHE A 36 8.43 -10.61 35.36
N ALA A 37 7.68 -11.14 36.33
CA ALA A 37 8.27 -11.60 37.60
C ALA A 37 9.23 -12.79 37.41
N ALA A 38 8.90 -13.73 36.51
CA ALA A 38 9.78 -14.85 36.16
C ALA A 38 11.05 -14.38 35.45
N ALA A 39 10.93 -13.45 34.49
CA ALA A 39 12.07 -12.86 33.79
C ALA A 39 12.99 -12.08 34.74
N ALA A 40 12.42 -11.31 35.68
CA ALA A 40 13.19 -10.60 36.70
C ALA A 40 13.96 -11.55 37.63
N LEU A 41 13.33 -12.64 38.09
CA LEU A 41 14.01 -13.67 38.90
C LEU A 41 15.10 -14.40 38.10
N GLY A 42 14.87 -14.70 36.82
CA GLY A 42 15.88 -15.25 35.91
C GLY A 42 17.07 -14.29 35.71
N GLY A 43 16.81 -12.99 35.58
CA GLY A 43 17.84 -11.95 35.51
C GLY A 43 18.68 -11.87 36.78
N VAL A 44 18.05 -11.88 37.96
CA VAL A 44 18.77 -11.91 39.26
C VAL A 44 19.63 -13.17 39.40
N ALA A 45 19.11 -14.34 39.01
CA ALA A 45 19.89 -15.58 39.00
C ALA A 45 21.09 -15.51 38.03
N GLY A 46 20.88 -14.94 36.83
CA GLY A 46 21.94 -14.71 35.84
C GLY A 46 23.05 -13.77 36.36
N VAL A 47 22.68 -12.69 37.06
CA VAL A 47 23.63 -11.77 37.70
C VAL A 47 24.43 -12.47 38.80
N LEU A 48 23.77 -13.25 39.67
CA LEU A 48 24.46 -14.00 40.73
C LEU A 48 25.42 -15.06 40.18
N ILE A 49 25.03 -15.77 39.11
CA ILE A 49 25.89 -16.73 38.40
C ILE A 49 27.07 -16.01 37.72
N GLY A 50 26.82 -14.85 37.08
CA GLY A 50 27.87 -14.05 36.45
C GLY A 50 28.88 -13.45 37.42
N LEU A 51 28.45 -13.08 38.63
CA LEU A 51 29.35 -12.63 39.71
C LEU A 51 30.18 -13.79 40.32
N TYR A 52 29.71 -15.03 40.19
CA TYR A 52 30.42 -16.22 40.68
C TYR A 52 31.36 -16.85 39.63
N SER A 53 31.17 -16.55 38.34
CA SER A 53 31.90 -17.17 37.23
C SER A 53 32.91 -16.21 36.59
N ASN A 54 34.20 -16.53 36.69
CA ASN A 54 35.30 -15.77 36.06
C ASN A 54 35.30 -15.81 34.51
N ALA A 55 34.32 -16.45 33.87
CA ALA A 55 34.13 -16.44 32.43
C ALA A 55 32.64 -16.61 32.08
N LEU A 56 32.12 -15.69 31.25
CA LEU A 56 30.77 -15.74 30.69
C LEU A 56 30.84 -16.28 29.26
N PHE A 57 30.10 -17.36 28.97
CA PHE A 57 30.05 -17.98 27.65
C PHE A 57 28.70 -17.73 26.96
N PRO A 58 28.63 -17.53 25.62
CA PRO A 58 27.39 -17.18 24.90
C PRO A 58 26.20 -18.14 25.03
N LEU A 59 26.42 -19.34 25.57
CA LEU A 59 25.38 -20.36 25.77
C LEU A 59 25.18 -20.75 27.25
N MET A 60 25.71 -19.99 28.22
CA MET A 60 25.69 -20.37 29.64
C MET A 60 24.27 -20.60 30.21
N GLY A 61 23.26 -19.93 29.66
CA GLY A 61 21.85 -20.15 30.01
C GLY A 61 21.27 -21.49 29.57
N GLN A 62 21.79 -22.12 28.49
CA GLN A 62 21.30 -23.38 27.96
C GLN A 62 21.35 -24.54 28.98
N PRO A 63 22.52 -24.91 29.56
CA PRO A 63 22.55 -25.97 30.57
C PRO A 63 21.75 -25.58 31.82
N MET A 64 21.70 -24.30 32.19
CA MET A 64 20.94 -23.84 33.36
C MET A 64 19.42 -23.96 33.17
N LEU A 65 18.89 -23.80 31.95
CA LEU A 65 17.48 -24.04 31.65
C LEU A 65 17.13 -25.54 31.82
N HIS A 66 17.92 -26.43 31.23
CA HIS A 66 17.72 -27.87 31.32
C HIS A 66 17.83 -28.36 32.78
N LYS A 67 18.80 -27.84 33.54
CA LYS A 67 18.93 -28.08 34.99
C LYS A 67 17.73 -27.54 35.76
N GLY A 68 17.25 -26.33 35.47
CA GLY A 68 16.07 -25.74 36.10
C GLY A 68 14.80 -26.57 35.88
N ILE A 69 14.61 -27.11 34.67
CA ILE A 69 13.52 -28.04 34.35
C ILE A 69 13.68 -29.35 35.15
N ALA A 70 14.88 -29.95 35.17
CA ALA A 70 15.16 -31.15 35.95
C ALA A 70 14.92 -30.94 37.46
N VAL A 71 15.30 -29.79 38.01
CA VAL A 71 15.05 -29.38 39.40
C VAL A 71 13.55 -29.30 39.71
N ILE A 72 12.74 -28.75 38.80
CA ILE A 72 11.29 -28.62 38.96
C ILE A 72 10.60 -30.00 38.84
N ILE A 73 11.11 -30.89 38.00
CA ILE A 73 10.60 -32.26 37.84
C ILE A 73 10.96 -33.12 39.06
N LEU A 74 12.23 -33.17 39.45
CA LEU A 74 12.72 -33.92 40.63
C LEU A 74 12.11 -33.38 41.94
N GLY A 75 11.89 -32.07 42.03
CA GLY A 75 11.21 -31.44 43.15
C GLY A 75 9.69 -31.62 43.17
N GLY A 76 9.08 -32.02 42.06
CA GLY A 76 7.63 -32.09 41.89
C GLY A 76 7.02 -30.76 41.42
N MET A 77 6.41 -30.79 40.24
CA MET A 77 5.75 -29.63 39.63
C MET A 77 4.63 -29.08 40.52
N GLY A 78 4.72 -27.79 40.88
CA GLY A 78 3.68 -27.08 41.65
C GLY A 78 3.95 -26.93 43.16
N ASP A 79 5.10 -27.38 43.69
CA ASP A 79 5.57 -27.01 45.03
C ASP A 79 6.95 -26.34 45.03
N ILE A 80 6.99 -25.13 45.61
CA ILE A 80 8.20 -24.31 45.72
C ILE A 80 9.21 -24.99 46.67
N ARG A 81 8.74 -25.66 47.73
CA ARG A 81 9.63 -26.37 48.67
C ARG A 81 10.31 -27.56 48.00
N GLY A 82 9.56 -28.27 47.16
CA GLY A 82 10.07 -29.36 46.35
C GLY A 82 11.15 -28.90 45.37
N ALA A 83 10.87 -27.85 44.58
CA ALA A 83 11.84 -27.26 43.66
C ALA A 83 13.13 -26.78 44.37
N MET A 84 13.04 -26.22 45.58
CA MET A 84 14.24 -25.84 46.36
C MET A 84 15.09 -27.06 46.76
N LEU A 85 14.47 -28.18 47.15
CA LEU A 85 15.17 -29.42 47.48
C LEU A 85 15.81 -30.07 46.23
N GLY A 86 15.11 -30.07 45.10
CA GLY A 86 15.66 -30.52 43.81
C GLY A 86 16.90 -29.71 43.39
N GLY A 87 16.88 -28.39 43.63
CA GLY A 87 18.01 -27.50 43.34
C GLY A 87 19.25 -27.81 44.18
N LEU A 88 19.07 -28.04 45.49
CA LEU A 88 20.16 -28.44 46.39
C LEU A 88 20.74 -29.81 46.01
N PHE A 89 19.88 -30.78 45.67
CA PHE A 89 20.31 -32.13 45.27
C PHE A 89 21.13 -32.10 43.98
N LEU A 90 20.66 -31.39 42.95
CA LEU A 90 21.38 -31.28 41.67
C LEU A 90 22.72 -30.55 41.83
N GLY A 91 22.75 -29.45 42.60
CA GLY A 91 23.99 -28.72 42.89
C GLY A 91 25.03 -29.59 43.62
N PHE A 92 24.60 -30.44 44.56
CA PHE A 92 25.50 -31.37 45.24
C PHE A 92 26.08 -32.45 44.30
N ALA A 93 25.26 -32.96 43.38
CA ALA A 93 25.71 -33.92 42.36
C ALA A 93 26.76 -33.33 41.39
N GLU A 94 26.63 -32.05 41.03
CA GLU A 94 27.59 -31.36 40.15
C GLU A 94 28.94 -31.08 40.83
N VAL A 95 28.94 -30.75 42.13
CA VAL A 95 30.19 -30.58 42.90
C VAL A 95 31.01 -31.89 42.97
N LEU A 96 30.34 -33.05 42.88
CA LEU A 96 31.02 -34.35 42.81
C LEU A 96 31.60 -34.65 41.42
N SER A 97 30.96 -34.25 40.32
CA SER A 97 31.43 -34.55 38.96
C SER A 97 32.59 -33.67 38.49
N VAL A 98 32.63 -32.40 38.92
CA VAL A 98 33.69 -31.44 38.54
C VAL A 98 35.09 -31.85 39.01
N ARG A 99 35.20 -32.75 40.01
CA ARG A 99 36.48 -33.26 40.52
C ARG A 99 37.27 -34.17 39.55
N GLN A 100 36.71 -34.54 38.39
CA GLN A 100 37.23 -35.63 37.57
C GLN A 100 37.66 -35.26 36.13
N SER A 101 37.58 -33.98 35.72
CA SER A 101 38.05 -33.55 34.40
C SER A 101 38.73 -32.18 34.46
N GLY A 102 39.96 -32.10 33.94
CA GLY A 102 40.74 -30.87 33.93
C GLY A 102 41.75 -30.85 32.78
N SER A 103 41.55 -29.91 31.86
CA SER A 103 42.59 -29.40 30.95
C SER A 103 42.16 -28.02 30.44
N THR A 104 43.14 -27.14 30.21
CA THR A 104 42.91 -25.73 29.86
C THR A 104 43.90 -25.30 28.80
N GLN A 105 43.44 -24.62 27.76
CA GLN A 105 44.25 -23.73 26.92
C GLN A 105 43.34 -22.75 26.18
N GLY A 106 43.88 -21.63 25.73
CA GLY A 106 43.13 -20.57 25.06
C GLY A 106 44.03 -19.59 24.31
N VAL A 107 43.42 -18.69 23.54
CA VAL A 107 44.10 -17.68 22.72
C VAL A 107 43.38 -16.34 22.89
N SER A 108 44.15 -15.26 23.08
CA SER A 108 43.63 -13.90 23.25
C SER A 108 43.64 -13.12 21.92
N MET A 109 42.53 -13.19 21.17
CA MET A 109 42.22 -12.18 20.13
C MET A 109 41.46 -11.01 20.76
N SER A 110 41.53 -9.81 20.16
CA SER A 110 40.83 -8.65 20.73
C SER A 110 39.31 -8.84 20.68
N GLY A 111 38.57 -8.17 21.57
CA GLY A 111 37.12 -8.30 21.64
C GLY A 111 36.40 -7.94 20.34
N PHE A 112 36.97 -7.02 19.55
CA PHE A 112 36.44 -6.64 18.24
C PHE A 112 36.73 -7.69 17.17
N GLU A 113 37.93 -8.25 17.11
CA GLU A 113 38.27 -9.32 16.16
C GLU A 113 37.51 -10.61 16.44
N ASN A 114 37.36 -10.98 17.72
CA ASN A 114 36.51 -12.10 18.15
C ASN A 114 35.04 -11.86 17.77
N PHE A 115 34.49 -10.67 18.07
CA PHE A 115 33.13 -10.31 17.64
C PHE A 115 32.99 -10.40 16.11
N TRP A 116 33.96 -9.90 15.35
CA TRP A 116 33.87 -9.86 13.90
C TRP A 116 34.01 -11.26 13.26
N ALA A 117 34.87 -12.12 13.80
CA ALA A 117 35.01 -13.51 13.38
C ALA A 117 33.74 -14.33 13.65
N ILE A 118 33.03 -14.07 14.77
CA ILE A 118 31.81 -14.78 15.15
C ILE A 118 30.57 -14.24 14.44
N TYR A 119 30.43 -12.91 14.30
CA TYR A 119 29.19 -12.26 13.85
C TYR A 119 29.27 -11.58 12.48
N GLY A 120 30.44 -11.52 11.82
CA GLY A 120 30.59 -10.85 10.52
C GLY A 120 29.59 -11.34 9.46
N ASN A 121 29.43 -12.66 9.32
CA ASN A 121 28.45 -13.26 8.41
C ASN A 121 26.99 -12.93 8.78
N LEU A 122 26.68 -12.78 10.07
CA LEU A 122 25.35 -12.37 10.54
C LEU A 122 25.08 -10.90 10.17
N VAL A 123 26.06 -10.00 10.36
CA VAL A 123 25.96 -8.58 9.96
C VAL A 123 25.80 -8.43 8.45
N LEU A 124 26.52 -9.23 7.67
CA LEU A 124 26.42 -9.29 6.21
C LEU A 124 25.03 -9.77 5.75
N THR A 125 24.54 -10.86 6.36
CA THR A 125 23.19 -11.41 6.09
C THR A 125 22.07 -10.42 6.49
N LEU A 126 22.23 -9.73 7.62
CA LEU A 126 21.32 -8.66 8.04
C LEU A 126 21.26 -7.53 6.99
N GLY A 127 22.41 -7.15 6.43
CA GLY A 127 22.48 -6.10 5.41
C GLY A 127 21.83 -6.50 4.08
N THR A 128 22.04 -7.73 3.59
CA THR A 128 21.36 -8.22 2.38
C THR A 128 19.86 -8.43 2.61
N ASN A 129 19.45 -8.94 3.77
CA ASN A 129 18.03 -9.04 4.16
C ASN A 129 17.36 -7.65 4.28
N ALA A 130 18.06 -6.63 4.80
CA ALA A 130 17.55 -5.25 4.84
C ALA A 130 17.33 -4.67 3.43
N LEU A 131 18.22 -4.92 2.47
CA LEU A 131 18.02 -4.54 1.06
C LEU A 131 16.78 -5.25 0.48
N LEU A 132 16.59 -6.54 0.74
CA LEU A 132 15.41 -7.29 0.28
C LEU A 132 14.11 -6.75 0.89
N ALA A 133 14.10 -6.44 2.18
CA ALA A 133 12.94 -5.84 2.86
C ALA A 133 12.60 -4.44 2.31
N LEU A 134 13.62 -3.62 1.99
CA LEU A 134 13.44 -2.34 1.30
C LEU A 134 12.94 -2.51 -0.15
N SER A 135 13.34 -3.58 -0.82
CA SER A 135 12.91 -3.89 -2.20
C SER A 135 11.41 -4.18 -2.30
N ILE A 136 10.83 -4.90 -1.34
CA ILE A 136 9.39 -5.22 -1.31
C ILE A 136 8.57 -4.11 -0.66
N TRP A 137 9.17 -3.35 0.26
CA TRP A 137 8.57 -2.11 0.77
C TRP A 137 8.19 -1.16 -0.36
N LEU A 138 9.03 -1.03 -1.39
CA LEU A 138 8.78 -0.12 -2.51
C LEU A 138 7.52 -0.50 -3.32
N THR A 139 7.28 -1.79 -3.52
CA THR A 139 6.04 -2.28 -4.16
C THR A 139 4.83 -2.12 -3.24
N LEU A 140 4.97 -2.44 -1.95
CA LEU A 140 3.91 -2.32 -0.95
C LEU A 140 3.48 -0.86 -0.71
N ALA A 141 4.43 0.08 -0.71
CA ALA A 141 4.18 1.52 -0.60
C ALA A 141 3.32 2.07 -1.74
N CYS A 142 3.41 1.48 -2.94
CA CYS A 142 2.55 1.78 -4.10
C CYS A 142 1.28 0.90 -4.15
N GLY A 143 0.92 0.23 -3.05
CA GLY A 143 -0.28 -0.59 -2.92
C GLY A 143 -0.22 -1.95 -3.66
N MET A 144 0.97 -2.43 -4.02
CA MET A 144 1.14 -3.68 -4.77
C MET A 144 1.67 -4.80 -3.86
N LEU A 145 0.85 -5.83 -3.66
CA LEU A 145 1.29 -7.09 -3.06
C LEU A 145 1.90 -7.98 -4.15
N ALA A 146 3.18 -7.74 -4.44
CA ALA A 146 3.99 -8.45 -5.42
C ALA A 146 5.07 -9.27 -4.70
N MET A 147 5.17 -10.57 -4.99
CA MET A 147 6.12 -11.51 -4.37
C MET A 147 7.18 -12.02 -5.37
N ALA A 148 7.58 -11.17 -6.33
CA ALA A 148 8.60 -11.50 -7.33
C ALA A 148 10.05 -11.34 -6.81
N ASN A 149 10.24 -10.76 -5.62
CA ASN A 149 11.53 -10.23 -5.18
C ASN A 149 12.59 -11.30 -4.91
N ALA A 150 12.20 -12.51 -4.48
CA ALA A 150 13.13 -13.64 -4.38
C ALA A 150 13.67 -14.06 -5.77
N ALA A 151 12.80 -14.05 -6.80
CA ALA A 151 13.21 -14.36 -8.17
C ALA A 151 14.11 -13.28 -8.77
N PHE A 152 13.86 -11.99 -8.46
CA PHE A 152 14.76 -10.90 -8.86
C PHE A 152 16.11 -10.95 -8.13
N MET A 153 16.13 -11.37 -6.87
CA MET A 153 17.37 -11.69 -6.14
C MET A 153 18.15 -12.81 -6.86
N GLY A 154 17.47 -13.89 -7.24
CA GLY A 154 18.08 -15.00 -7.99
C GLY A 154 18.65 -14.55 -9.33
N ILE A 155 17.88 -13.81 -10.15
CA ILE A 155 18.36 -13.27 -11.43
C ILE A 155 19.59 -12.37 -11.22
N GLY A 156 19.60 -11.52 -10.19
CA GLY A 156 20.76 -10.67 -9.88
C GLY A 156 22.00 -11.45 -9.40
N ALA A 157 21.78 -12.49 -8.58
CA ALA A 157 22.82 -13.39 -8.10
C ALA A 157 23.51 -14.15 -9.26
N TYR A 158 22.73 -14.84 -10.09
CA TYR A 158 23.26 -15.57 -11.25
C TYR A 158 23.88 -14.63 -12.29
N ALA A 159 23.26 -13.48 -12.59
CA ALA A 159 23.84 -12.52 -13.55
C ALA A 159 25.20 -11.98 -13.09
N ALA A 160 25.33 -11.63 -11.80
CA ALA A 160 26.60 -11.12 -11.27
C ALA A 160 27.68 -12.22 -11.19
N ALA A 161 27.32 -13.44 -10.75
CA ALA A 161 28.26 -14.56 -10.67
C ALA A 161 28.78 -14.98 -12.04
N LEU A 162 27.91 -15.05 -13.07
CA LEU A 162 28.34 -15.38 -14.42
C LEU A 162 29.22 -14.31 -15.06
N LEU A 163 29.03 -13.04 -14.70
CA LEU A 163 29.88 -11.94 -15.15
C LEU A 163 31.29 -12.00 -14.57
N THR A 164 31.46 -12.38 -13.30
CA THR A 164 32.80 -12.55 -12.70
C THR A 164 33.45 -13.86 -13.10
N MET A 165 32.72 -14.98 -13.08
CA MET A 165 33.28 -16.31 -13.39
C MET A 165 33.69 -16.49 -14.87
N ASN A 166 32.89 -15.99 -15.82
CA ASN A 166 33.11 -16.29 -17.25
C ASN A 166 33.77 -15.15 -18.03
N TYR A 167 33.77 -13.91 -17.50
CA TYR A 167 34.24 -12.72 -18.20
C TYR A 167 35.23 -11.85 -17.40
N ASP A 168 35.59 -12.27 -16.17
CA ASP A 168 36.52 -11.58 -15.25
C ASP A 168 36.26 -10.07 -15.10
N VAL A 169 34.99 -9.66 -15.13
CA VAL A 169 34.65 -8.22 -15.06
C VAL A 169 34.80 -7.71 -13.64
N SER A 170 35.29 -6.47 -13.52
CA SER A 170 35.47 -5.83 -12.21
C SER A 170 34.17 -5.84 -11.38
N PHE A 171 34.29 -6.05 -10.06
CA PHE A 171 33.16 -6.22 -9.14
C PHE A 171 32.05 -5.15 -9.25
N PRO A 172 32.34 -3.84 -9.43
CA PRO A 172 31.28 -2.84 -9.64
C PRO A 172 30.45 -3.05 -10.91
N VAL A 173 31.06 -3.58 -11.97
CA VAL A 173 30.36 -3.92 -13.23
C VAL A 173 29.50 -5.18 -13.05
N ALA A 174 29.98 -6.17 -12.30
CA ALA A 174 29.18 -7.34 -11.94
C ALA A 174 27.96 -6.98 -11.09
N LEU A 175 28.12 -6.09 -10.09
CA LEU A 175 27.01 -5.54 -9.31
C LEU A 175 26.01 -4.76 -10.20
N ALA A 176 26.51 -3.92 -11.12
CA ALA A 176 25.65 -3.20 -12.06
C ALA A 176 24.86 -4.14 -12.99
N GLY A 177 25.48 -5.23 -13.47
CA GLY A 177 24.82 -6.29 -14.22
C GLY A 177 23.75 -7.02 -13.39
N GLY A 178 24.07 -7.36 -12.15
CA GLY A 178 23.14 -7.94 -11.18
C GLY A 178 21.94 -7.05 -10.81
N MET A 179 22.07 -5.73 -10.95
CA MET A 179 20.93 -4.80 -10.87
C MET A 179 20.15 -4.70 -12.19
N ALA A 180 20.85 -4.63 -13.33
CA ALA A 180 20.25 -4.40 -14.64
C ALA A 180 19.45 -5.60 -15.17
N ALA A 181 19.94 -6.83 -14.98
CA ALA A 181 19.26 -8.04 -15.44
C ALA A 181 17.84 -8.19 -14.86
N PRO A 182 17.62 -8.17 -13.52
CA PRO A 182 16.26 -8.23 -12.97
C PRO A 182 15.43 -6.98 -13.29
N ALA A 183 16.04 -5.81 -13.49
CA ALA A 183 15.31 -4.60 -13.91
C ALA A 183 14.67 -4.76 -15.30
N LEU A 184 15.42 -5.32 -16.27
CA LEU A 184 14.92 -5.59 -17.63
C LEU A 184 13.81 -6.65 -17.62
N VAL A 185 14.00 -7.73 -16.84
CA VAL A 185 12.98 -8.78 -16.68
C VAL A 185 11.71 -8.22 -16.00
N ALA A 186 11.85 -7.38 -14.98
CA ALA A 186 10.74 -6.71 -14.31
C ALA A 186 9.99 -5.75 -15.25
N ALA A 187 10.70 -5.01 -16.10
CA ALA A 187 10.09 -4.11 -17.08
C ALA A 187 9.27 -4.88 -18.13
N LEU A 188 9.78 -6.02 -18.60
CA LEU A 188 9.09 -6.90 -19.55
C LEU A 188 7.85 -7.53 -18.92
N ILE A 189 8.00 -8.18 -17.77
CA ILE A 189 6.95 -8.97 -17.10
C ILE A 189 5.92 -8.08 -16.37
N GLY A 190 6.30 -6.84 -16.02
CA GLY A 190 5.37 -5.84 -15.49
C GLY A 190 4.25 -5.46 -16.48
N LEU A 191 4.49 -5.54 -17.80
CA LEU A 191 3.52 -5.13 -18.82
C LEU A 191 2.24 -5.99 -18.87
N PRO A 192 2.30 -7.34 -18.72
CA PRO A 192 1.12 -8.16 -18.46
C PRO A 192 0.71 -8.19 -16.99
N THR A 193 1.65 -8.35 -16.04
CA THR A 193 1.30 -8.65 -14.63
C THR A 193 0.68 -7.46 -13.89
N LEU A 194 1.15 -6.22 -14.10
CA LEU A 194 0.63 -5.01 -13.44
C LEU A 194 -0.73 -4.53 -13.99
N ARG A 195 -1.39 -5.36 -14.81
CA ARG A 195 -2.82 -5.25 -15.15
C ARG A 195 -3.72 -5.96 -14.13
N LEU A 196 -3.14 -6.84 -13.32
CA LEU A 196 -3.79 -7.56 -12.22
C LEU A 196 -3.70 -6.73 -10.93
N SER A 197 -4.63 -6.95 -10.01
CA SER A 197 -4.68 -6.27 -8.72
C SER A 197 -4.91 -7.26 -7.56
N GLY A 198 -4.48 -6.88 -6.37
CA GLY A 198 -4.57 -7.70 -5.16
C GLY A 198 -3.96 -9.10 -5.35
N VAL A 199 -4.70 -10.12 -4.92
CA VAL A 199 -4.25 -11.52 -4.91
C VAL A 199 -3.88 -12.04 -6.31
N TYR A 200 -4.51 -11.53 -7.39
CA TYR A 200 -4.15 -11.96 -8.76
C TYR A 200 -2.75 -11.51 -9.16
N LEU A 201 -2.32 -10.32 -8.74
CA LEU A 201 -0.93 -9.87 -8.94
C LEU A 201 0.02 -10.75 -8.13
N ALA A 202 -0.30 -11.01 -6.87
CA ALA A 202 0.49 -11.87 -5.99
C ALA A 202 0.72 -13.27 -6.61
N MET A 203 -0.36 -13.97 -7.00
CA MET A 203 -0.29 -15.29 -7.65
C MET A 203 0.53 -15.26 -8.94
N ALA A 204 0.37 -14.24 -9.79
CA ALA A 204 1.15 -14.10 -11.02
C ALA A 204 2.64 -13.88 -10.74
N THR A 205 2.99 -13.11 -9.70
CA THR A 205 4.38 -12.89 -9.30
C THR A 205 5.04 -14.11 -8.66
N LEU A 206 4.27 -14.94 -7.95
CA LEU A 206 4.75 -16.25 -7.46
C LEU A 206 4.97 -17.24 -8.60
N GLY A 207 4.02 -17.33 -9.54
CA GLY A 207 4.16 -18.16 -10.75
C GLY A 207 5.37 -17.76 -11.60
N PHE A 208 5.65 -16.45 -11.71
CA PHE A 208 6.90 -15.97 -12.31
C PHE A 208 8.14 -16.46 -11.56
N GLY A 209 8.16 -16.43 -10.23
CA GLY A 209 9.31 -16.91 -9.46
C GLY A 209 9.57 -18.41 -9.65
N GLU A 210 8.52 -19.22 -9.74
CA GLU A 210 8.65 -20.63 -10.07
C GLU A 210 9.14 -20.85 -11.50
N VAL A 211 8.67 -20.06 -12.48
CA VAL A 211 9.20 -20.08 -13.86
C VAL A 211 10.70 -19.73 -13.88
N VAL A 212 11.16 -18.77 -13.07
CA VAL A 212 12.60 -18.47 -12.94
C VAL A 212 13.35 -19.65 -12.36
N ARG A 213 12.87 -20.24 -11.25
CA ARG A 213 13.49 -21.41 -10.60
C ARG A 213 13.63 -22.59 -11.57
N VAL A 214 12.55 -22.91 -12.30
CA VAL A 214 12.52 -23.96 -13.33
C VAL A 214 13.44 -23.63 -14.51
N THR A 215 13.50 -22.37 -14.95
CA THR A 215 14.42 -21.95 -16.03
C THR A 215 15.88 -22.14 -15.60
N VAL A 216 16.24 -21.72 -14.38
CA VAL A 216 17.60 -21.90 -13.83
C VAL A 216 17.94 -23.39 -13.71
N LEU A 217 17.00 -24.23 -13.26
CA LEU A 217 17.20 -25.69 -13.17
C LEU A 217 17.44 -26.37 -14.53
N ASN A 218 16.81 -25.90 -15.61
CA ASN A 218 16.91 -26.54 -16.93
C ASN A 218 18.05 -25.98 -17.81
N THR A 219 18.69 -24.86 -17.43
CA THR A 219 19.75 -24.22 -18.24
C THR A 219 21.15 -24.67 -17.80
N GLU A 220 21.34 -25.98 -17.64
CA GLU A 220 22.51 -26.60 -16.99
C GLU A 220 23.87 -26.08 -17.48
N SER A 221 24.02 -25.89 -18.80
CA SER A 221 25.24 -25.39 -19.44
C SER A 221 25.63 -23.95 -19.11
N ILE A 222 24.75 -23.19 -18.44
CA ILE A 222 24.99 -21.81 -18.00
C ILE A 222 24.89 -21.70 -16.47
N THR A 223 23.96 -22.40 -15.83
CA THR A 223 23.63 -22.20 -14.40
C THR A 223 24.15 -23.31 -13.48
N GLY A 224 24.69 -24.39 -14.02
CA GLY A 224 24.92 -25.63 -13.25
C GLY A 224 23.64 -26.40 -12.91
N GLY A 225 22.48 -25.95 -13.42
CA GLY A 225 21.20 -26.66 -13.31
C GLY A 225 20.80 -26.96 -11.87
N ALA A 226 20.61 -28.24 -11.53
CA ALA A 226 20.29 -28.69 -10.18
C ALA A 226 21.45 -28.58 -9.18
N LEU A 227 22.70 -28.53 -9.67
CA LEU A 227 23.89 -28.35 -8.82
C LEU A 227 24.14 -26.88 -8.48
N GLY A 228 23.66 -25.93 -9.31
CA GLY A 228 23.92 -24.50 -9.13
C GLY A 228 25.35 -24.09 -9.49
N LEU A 229 25.70 -22.83 -9.21
CA LEU A 229 27.06 -22.32 -9.44
C LEU A 229 27.93 -22.46 -8.19
N ASN A 230 29.17 -22.90 -8.39
CA ASN A 230 30.19 -23.12 -7.36
C ASN A 230 31.52 -22.54 -7.86
N GLY A 231 32.35 -21.99 -6.97
CA GLY A 231 33.59 -21.31 -7.35
C GLY A 231 33.46 -19.79 -7.52
N ILE A 232 32.40 -19.18 -6.97
CA ILE A 232 32.17 -17.74 -7.15
C ILE A 232 33.21 -16.94 -6.33
N PRO A 233 33.89 -15.93 -6.92
CA PRO A 233 34.84 -15.10 -6.20
C PRO A 233 34.21 -14.35 -5.01
N GLN A 234 34.75 -14.53 -3.80
CA GLN A 234 34.24 -13.88 -2.58
C GLN A 234 34.70 -12.41 -2.47
N LEU A 235 34.13 -11.55 -3.32
CA LEU A 235 34.52 -10.13 -3.46
C LEU A 235 33.74 -9.19 -2.53
N THR A 236 32.60 -9.60 -1.95
CA THR A 236 31.77 -8.73 -1.11
C THR A 236 32.39 -8.54 0.28
N GLN A 237 33.16 -7.47 0.44
CA GLN A 237 33.56 -6.96 1.75
C GLN A 237 32.40 -6.21 2.44
N TRP A 238 32.40 -6.21 3.79
CA TRP A 238 31.33 -5.69 4.65
C TRP A 238 30.89 -4.25 4.39
N TRP A 239 31.84 -3.37 4.07
CA TRP A 239 31.54 -1.97 3.80
C TRP A 239 30.72 -1.79 2.51
N HIS A 240 30.81 -2.70 1.53
CA HIS A 240 29.94 -2.66 0.34
C HIS A 240 28.47 -2.83 0.70
N VAL A 241 28.16 -3.76 1.62
CA VAL A 241 26.77 -4.04 2.05
C VAL A 241 26.22 -2.87 2.86
N ILE A 242 27.00 -2.31 3.79
CA ILE A 242 26.59 -1.12 4.55
C ILE A 242 26.42 0.09 3.61
N LEU A 243 27.35 0.32 2.69
CA LEU A 243 27.27 1.39 1.69
C LEU A 243 26.03 1.24 0.80
N ALA A 244 25.73 0.02 0.34
CA ALA A 244 24.53 -0.28 -0.43
C ALA A 244 23.24 0.03 0.37
N VAL A 245 23.16 -0.40 1.63
CA VAL A 245 22.02 -0.11 2.52
C VAL A 245 21.87 1.40 2.73
N VAL A 246 22.95 2.13 3.01
CA VAL A 246 22.93 3.59 3.20
C VAL A 246 22.52 4.34 1.94
N ILE A 247 23.05 3.95 0.77
CA ILE A 247 22.68 4.56 -0.53
C ILE A 247 21.20 4.29 -0.84
N VAL A 248 20.72 3.06 -0.68
CA VAL A 248 19.31 2.71 -0.93
C VAL A 248 18.39 3.44 0.05
N LEU A 249 18.71 3.51 1.34
CA LEU A 249 17.94 4.29 2.31
C LEU A 249 17.90 5.79 1.97
N PHE A 250 19.03 6.39 1.56
CA PHE A 250 19.08 7.78 1.13
C PHE A 250 18.23 8.03 -0.12
N VAL A 251 18.37 7.20 -1.16
CA VAL A 251 17.58 7.28 -2.39
C VAL A 251 16.09 7.13 -2.10
N LEU A 252 15.69 6.13 -1.30
CA LEU A 252 14.29 5.91 -0.94
C LEU A 252 13.72 7.03 -0.06
N TRP A 253 14.52 7.63 0.82
CA TRP A 253 14.13 8.82 1.59
C TRP A 253 13.88 10.04 0.69
N ARG A 254 14.78 10.31 -0.27
CA ARG A 254 14.58 11.36 -1.29
C ARG A 254 13.34 11.09 -2.14
N VAL A 255 13.12 9.85 -2.59
CA VAL A 255 11.94 9.45 -3.38
C VAL A 255 10.65 9.62 -2.58
N ARG A 256 10.61 9.19 -1.31
CA ARG A 256 9.46 9.34 -0.41
C ARG A 256 9.05 10.81 -0.21
N ALA A 257 10.02 11.69 0.00
CA ALA A 257 9.77 13.13 0.21
C ALA A 257 9.28 13.88 -1.06
N SER A 258 9.28 13.22 -2.22
CA SER A 258 8.97 13.81 -3.52
C SER A 258 7.54 13.56 -4.00
N LYS A 259 7.19 14.13 -5.15
CA LYS A 259 5.97 13.82 -5.91
C LYS A 259 5.79 12.31 -6.18
N ILE A 260 6.88 11.54 -6.28
CA ILE A 260 6.82 10.09 -6.54
C ILE A 260 6.29 9.36 -5.29
N GLY A 261 6.82 9.68 -4.11
CA GLY A 261 6.33 9.14 -2.83
C GLY A 261 4.85 9.47 -2.60
N ARG A 262 4.48 10.75 -2.73
CA ARG A 262 3.07 11.19 -2.62
C ARG A 262 2.15 10.51 -3.64
N ALA A 263 2.65 10.22 -4.85
CA ALA A 263 1.89 9.47 -5.85
C ALA A 263 1.72 7.99 -5.48
N PHE A 264 2.74 7.34 -4.92
CA PHE A 264 2.64 5.95 -4.45
C PHE A 264 1.61 5.83 -3.33
N GLU A 265 1.65 6.76 -2.38
CA GLU A 265 0.73 6.86 -1.24
C GLU A 265 -0.72 7.14 -1.69
N ALA A 266 -0.92 8.08 -2.62
CA ALA A 266 -2.22 8.32 -3.24
C ALA A 266 -2.77 7.08 -4.00
N ILE A 267 -1.91 6.35 -4.74
CA ILE A 267 -2.28 5.10 -5.43
C ILE A 267 -2.65 3.99 -4.44
N ARG A 268 -1.94 3.90 -3.30
CA ARG A 268 -2.21 2.96 -2.22
C ARG A 268 -3.52 3.27 -1.49
N GLY A 269 -3.87 4.55 -1.34
CA GLY A 269 -5.15 5.00 -0.78
C GLY A 269 -6.34 4.78 -1.71
N ASP A 270 -6.32 5.35 -2.92
CA ASP A 270 -7.33 5.11 -3.95
C ASP A 270 -6.74 5.33 -5.36
N GLU A 271 -6.45 4.23 -6.05
CA GLU A 271 -5.98 4.19 -7.45
C GLU A 271 -6.90 4.94 -8.44
N THR A 272 -8.22 4.99 -8.18
CA THR A 272 -9.18 5.70 -9.03
C THR A 272 -9.07 7.21 -8.83
N ALA A 273 -8.99 7.65 -7.56
CA ALA A 273 -8.81 9.06 -7.23
C ALA A 273 -7.43 9.56 -7.70
N ALA A 274 -6.36 8.82 -7.43
CA ALA A 274 -5.01 9.14 -7.91
C ALA A 274 -4.96 9.25 -9.45
N GLY A 275 -5.60 8.34 -10.16
CA GLY A 275 -5.72 8.38 -11.62
C GLY A 275 -6.46 9.61 -12.15
N LEU A 276 -7.43 10.14 -11.40
CA LEU A 276 -8.17 11.36 -11.74
C LEU A 276 -7.48 12.65 -11.30
N MET A 277 -6.48 12.58 -10.40
CA MET A 277 -5.56 13.68 -10.08
C MET A 277 -4.35 13.75 -11.05
N GLY A 278 -4.46 13.18 -12.26
CA GLY A 278 -3.43 13.31 -13.29
C GLY A 278 -2.19 12.40 -13.14
N ILE A 279 -2.20 11.44 -12.20
CA ILE A 279 -1.11 10.47 -12.00
C ILE A 279 -1.26 9.28 -12.98
N ASP A 280 -0.21 8.94 -13.75
CA ASP A 280 -0.20 7.64 -14.45
C ASP A 280 0.14 6.53 -13.45
N VAL A 281 -0.91 5.93 -12.91
CA VAL A 281 -0.83 4.82 -11.96
C VAL A 281 -0.03 3.64 -12.53
N ARG A 282 -0.15 3.33 -13.84
CA ARG A 282 0.60 2.23 -14.45
C ARG A 282 2.09 2.55 -14.53
N ALA A 283 2.45 3.78 -14.85
CA ALA A 283 3.85 4.20 -14.89
C ALA A 283 4.50 4.19 -13.50
N ASN A 284 3.77 4.66 -12.47
CA ASN A 284 4.27 4.66 -11.09
C ASN A 284 4.37 3.24 -10.52
N LYS A 285 3.37 2.37 -10.75
CA LYS A 285 3.45 0.93 -10.41
C LYS A 285 4.61 0.23 -11.12
N MET A 286 4.84 0.49 -12.40
CA MET A 286 5.99 -0.05 -13.13
C MET A 286 7.32 0.43 -12.54
N LEU A 287 7.43 1.73 -12.21
CA LEU A 287 8.64 2.30 -11.59
C LEU A 287 8.92 1.66 -10.22
N ALA A 288 7.91 1.48 -9.38
CA ALA A 288 8.03 0.79 -8.10
C ALA A 288 8.48 -0.68 -8.26
N PHE A 289 7.92 -1.40 -9.24
CA PHE A 289 8.23 -2.81 -9.50
C PHE A 289 9.67 -2.99 -10.04
N VAL A 290 10.08 -2.18 -11.02
CA VAL A 290 11.44 -2.22 -11.60
C VAL A 290 12.50 -1.75 -10.60
N ALA A 291 12.21 -0.73 -9.79
CA ALA A 291 13.15 -0.30 -8.74
C ALA A 291 13.25 -1.29 -7.59
N GLY A 292 12.14 -1.98 -7.23
CA GLY A 292 12.19 -3.13 -6.32
C GLY A 292 13.08 -4.24 -6.88
N ALA A 293 12.92 -4.59 -8.17
CA ALA A 293 13.75 -5.58 -8.84
C ALA A 293 15.24 -5.21 -8.87
N MET A 294 15.60 -3.94 -9.07
CA MET A 294 16.99 -3.47 -8.98
C MET A 294 17.58 -3.64 -7.57
N ILE A 295 16.83 -3.31 -6.52
CA ILE A 295 17.31 -3.43 -5.12
C ILE A 295 17.44 -4.91 -4.72
N ALA A 296 16.48 -5.75 -5.12
CA ALA A 296 16.56 -7.20 -4.91
C ALA A 296 17.74 -7.82 -5.69
N GLY A 297 17.97 -7.37 -6.93
CA GLY A 297 19.12 -7.75 -7.75
C GLY A 297 20.46 -7.38 -7.12
N LEU A 298 20.59 -6.18 -6.56
CA LEU A 298 21.76 -5.74 -5.80
C LEU A 298 22.01 -6.64 -4.58
N ALA A 299 20.96 -6.97 -3.82
CA ALA A 299 21.05 -7.87 -2.67
C ALA A 299 21.52 -9.28 -3.09
N GLY A 300 21.00 -9.80 -4.21
CA GLY A 300 21.41 -11.09 -4.78
C GLY A 300 22.86 -11.08 -5.28
N ALA A 301 23.27 -10.04 -5.99
CA ALA A 301 24.63 -9.88 -6.51
C ALA A 301 25.68 -9.78 -5.40
N LEU A 302 25.37 -9.04 -4.32
CA LEU A 302 26.18 -8.98 -3.11
C LEU A 302 26.23 -10.34 -2.41
N ASN A 303 25.10 -11.04 -2.28
CA ASN A 303 25.00 -12.35 -1.64
C ASN A 303 25.82 -13.43 -2.40
N ALA A 304 25.74 -13.44 -3.73
CA ALA A 304 26.49 -14.37 -4.58
C ALA A 304 28.02 -14.20 -4.51
N HIS A 305 28.51 -13.03 -4.09
CA HIS A 305 29.93 -12.77 -3.83
C HIS A 305 30.26 -12.73 -2.33
N LEU A 306 29.33 -13.16 -1.47
CA LEU A 306 29.56 -13.55 -0.07
C LEU A 306 29.65 -15.07 0.03
N THR A 307 28.68 -15.78 -0.54
CA THR A 307 28.72 -17.25 -0.63
C THR A 307 29.66 -17.68 -1.76
N PHE A 308 30.35 -18.81 -1.57
CA PHE A 308 31.15 -19.45 -2.64
C PHE A 308 30.28 -20.20 -3.67
N PHE A 309 28.97 -20.21 -3.44
CA PHE A 309 27.97 -21.07 -4.05
C PHE A 309 26.60 -20.37 -4.11
N ILE A 310 25.82 -20.61 -5.16
CA ILE A 310 24.39 -20.29 -5.21
C ILE A 310 23.59 -21.44 -5.86
N GLY A 311 22.55 -21.90 -5.19
CA GLY A 311 21.62 -22.93 -5.66
C GLY A 311 20.26 -22.37 -6.07
N PRO A 312 19.56 -22.95 -7.08
CA PRO A 312 18.28 -22.42 -7.58
C PRO A 312 17.17 -22.40 -6.52
N ASN A 313 17.20 -23.30 -5.54
CA ASN A 313 16.15 -23.42 -4.52
C ASN A 313 16.22 -22.33 -3.44
N GLU A 314 17.33 -21.59 -3.32
CA GLU A 314 17.47 -20.43 -2.39
C GLU A 314 16.49 -19.28 -2.71
N TYR A 315 16.02 -19.22 -3.97
CA TYR A 315 15.25 -18.10 -4.53
C TYR A 315 13.76 -18.44 -4.72
N GLY A 316 13.29 -19.52 -4.09
CA GLY A 316 11.93 -20.06 -4.22
C GLY A 316 10.84 -19.34 -3.40
N PHE A 317 9.67 -20.00 -3.32
CA PHE A 317 8.48 -19.50 -2.63
C PHE A 317 8.75 -19.08 -1.18
N ASP A 318 9.45 -19.92 -0.41
CA ASP A 318 9.67 -19.70 1.02
C ASP A 318 10.44 -18.41 1.30
N ARG A 319 11.46 -18.12 0.47
CA ARG A 319 12.23 -16.87 0.51
C ARG A 319 11.36 -15.66 0.13
N GLY A 320 10.40 -15.83 -0.77
CA GLY A 320 9.40 -14.80 -1.09
C GLY A 320 8.47 -14.47 0.08
N VAL A 321 8.03 -15.50 0.82
CA VAL A 321 7.22 -15.35 2.05
C VAL A 321 8.04 -14.72 3.18
N GLU A 322 9.30 -15.11 3.34
CA GLU A 322 10.22 -14.54 4.33
C GLU A 322 10.39 -13.03 4.12
N ILE A 323 10.71 -12.61 2.89
CA ILE A 323 10.87 -11.19 2.51
C ILE A 323 9.58 -10.39 2.76
N LEU A 324 8.41 -10.96 2.45
CA LEU A 324 7.12 -10.34 2.77
C LEU A 324 6.89 -10.22 4.29
N THR A 325 7.29 -11.24 5.05
CA THR A 325 7.18 -11.24 6.52
C THR A 325 8.07 -10.16 7.13
N MET A 326 9.28 -9.94 6.63
CA MET A 326 10.15 -8.83 7.06
C MET A 326 9.44 -7.47 6.93
N ALA A 327 8.83 -7.18 5.77
CA ALA A 327 8.17 -5.90 5.52
C ALA A 327 6.84 -5.72 6.26
N ILE A 328 6.08 -6.80 6.48
CA ILE A 328 4.83 -6.75 7.27
C ILE A 328 5.14 -6.60 8.76
N LEU A 329 6.01 -7.45 9.33
CA LEU A 329 6.35 -7.42 10.76
C LEU A 329 7.05 -6.12 11.16
N GLY A 330 7.87 -5.57 10.26
CA GLY A 330 8.50 -4.27 10.43
C GLY A 330 7.57 -3.06 10.28
N GLY A 331 6.43 -3.23 9.59
CA GLY A 331 5.47 -2.17 9.32
C GLY A 331 5.79 -1.36 8.04
N ILE A 332 4.78 -1.25 7.16
CA ILE A 332 4.92 -0.63 5.82
C ILE A 332 4.96 0.92 5.89
N GLY A 333 4.47 1.53 6.96
CA GLY A 333 4.36 3.00 7.08
C GLY A 333 5.70 3.77 7.10
N GLY A 334 6.83 3.13 7.40
CA GLY A 334 8.15 3.77 7.57
C GLY A 334 9.28 3.04 6.84
N LEU A 335 10.32 3.78 6.40
CA LEU A 335 11.51 3.17 5.78
C LEU A 335 12.35 2.34 6.77
N ALA A 336 12.35 2.72 8.05
CA ALA A 336 13.01 1.96 9.11
C ALA A 336 12.28 0.65 9.44
N GLY A 337 10.97 0.57 9.16
CA GLY A 337 10.13 -0.57 9.49
C GLY A 337 10.65 -1.89 8.89
N PRO A 338 10.71 -2.04 7.56
CA PRO A 338 11.22 -3.24 6.90
C PRO A 338 12.63 -3.63 7.33
N VAL A 339 13.49 -2.66 7.66
CA VAL A 339 14.84 -2.92 8.17
C VAL A 339 14.78 -3.53 9.57
N LEU A 340 13.97 -2.99 10.48
CA LEU A 340 13.73 -3.58 11.81
C LEU A 340 13.06 -4.95 11.72
N GLY A 341 12.11 -5.14 10.79
CA GLY A 341 11.49 -6.43 10.52
C GLY A 341 12.47 -7.45 9.96
N SER A 342 13.43 -7.04 9.11
CA SER A 342 14.52 -7.89 8.66
C SER A 342 15.49 -8.26 9.78
N PHE A 343 15.75 -7.33 10.72
CA PHE A 343 16.55 -7.61 11.92
C PHE A 343 15.85 -8.65 12.80
N ILE A 344 14.55 -8.48 13.06
CA ILE A 344 13.76 -9.45 13.84
C ILE A 344 13.75 -10.82 13.13
N ILE A 345 13.39 -10.89 11.84
CA ILE A 345 13.30 -12.16 11.11
C ILE A 345 14.67 -12.83 10.87
N THR A 346 15.79 -12.11 10.92
CA THR A 346 17.13 -12.74 10.82
C THR A 346 17.64 -13.22 12.18
N VAL A 347 17.43 -12.45 13.26
CA VAL A 347 17.94 -12.79 14.60
C VAL A 347 17.03 -13.77 15.34
N LEU A 348 15.70 -13.65 15.18
CA LEU A 348 14.73 -14.47 15.91
C LEU A 348 14.85 -15.98 15.59
N PRO A 349 15.02 -16.45 14.35
CA PRO A 349 15.21 -17.88 14.07
C PRO A 349 16.49 -18.44 14.67
N GLU A 350 17.59 -17.67 14.73
CA GLU A 350 18.83 -18.13 15.36
C GLU A 350 18.67 -18.23 16.90
N MET A 351 17.85 -17.38 17.51
CA MET A 351 17.45 -17.52 18.92
C MET A 351 16.39 -18.61 19.16
N LEU A 352 15.53 -18.92 18.17
CA LEU A 352 14.48 -19.93 18.24
C LEU A 352 14.90 -21.32 17.70
N ARG A 353 16.14 -21.47 17.24
CA ARG A 353 16.66 -22.71 16.61
C ARG A 353 16.61 -23.94 17.52
N GLY A 354 16.44 -23.74 18.84
CA GLY A 354 16.19 -24.79 19.83
C GLY A 354 14.72 -25.05 20.19
N PHE A 355 13.75 -24.47 19.47
CA PHE A 355 12.31 -24.52 19.81
C PHE A 355 11.38 -24.77 18.60
N ALA A 356 11.92 -25.06 17.42
CA ALA A 356 11.22 -24.94 16.14
C ALA A 356 10.38 -26.16 15.70
N ASP A 357 9.53 -26.71 16.58
CA ASP A 357 8.77 -27.95 16.27
C ASP A 357 7.29 -27.94 16.73
N PHE A 358 6.57 -26.83 16.51
CA PHE A 358 5.12 -26.75 16.76
C PHE A 358 4.35 -25.71 15.91
N ARG A 359 3.67 -26.16 14.83
CA ARG A 359 2.23 -25.94 14.48
C ARG A 359 1.92 -25.83 12.98
N LEU A 360 0.65 -26.11 12.65
CA LEU A 360 0.02 -26.16 11.32
C LEU A 360 -1.49 -25.81 11.50
N VAL A 361 -2.26 -25.58 10.40
CA VAL A 361 -3.75 -25.49 10.31
C VAL A 361 -4.41 -24.17 10.77
N ILE A 362 -5.33 -23.48 10.06
CA ILE A 362 -5.86 -23.46 8.66
C ILE A 362 -6.58 -22.10 8.37
N ASN A 363 -6.91 -21.76 7.10
CA ASN A 363 -7.69 -20.57 6.66
C ASN A 363 -9.09 -20.87 6.05
N GLY A 364 -9.97 -19.87 5.86
CA GLY A 364 -11.28 -19.94 5.16
C GLY A 364 -11.62 -18.70 4.28
N ALA A 365 -12.59 -18.73 3.33
CA ALA A 365 -12.67 -17.77 2.18
C ALA A 365 -14.06 -17.51 1.48
N SER A 366 -14.08 -16.62 0.43
CA SER A 366 -15.16 -16.15 -0.54
C SER A 366 -16.00 -14.87 -0.15
N GLY A 367 -16.74 -14.09 -0.98
CA GLY A 367 -17.07 -13.93 -2.45
C GLY A 367 -18.14 -12.77 -2.69
N ILE A 368 -18.70 -12.33 -3.86
CA ILE A 368 -18.40 -12.42 -5.32
C ILE A 368 -19.29 -11.47 -6.27
N ARG A 369 -18.70 -10.70 -7.22
CA ARG A 369 -19.17 -10.19 -8.58
C ARG A 369 -19.92 -8.81 -8.88
N ARG A 370 -20.88 -8.68 -9.86
CA ARG A 370 -21.06 -7.54 -10.87
C ARG A 370 -22.50 -7.40 -11.50
N ALA A 371 -22.94 -6.48 -12.42
CA ALA A 371 -22.79 -5.01 -12.77
C ALA A 371 -23.08 -4.64 -14.30
N SER A 372 -23.85 -3.58 -14.70
CA SER A 372 -24.19 -3.12 -16.13
C SER A 372 -25.01 -1.75 -16.24
N SER A 373 -25.37 -0.99 -17.33
CA SER A 373 -24.88 -0.63 -18.74
C SER A 373 -25.76 0.33 -19.64
N ALA A 374 -25.21 1.15 -20.60
CA ALA A 374 -25.68 2.34 -21.42
C ALA A 374 -25.74 2.20 -23.02
N GLY A 375 -25.84 3.13 -24.05
CA GLY A 375 -25.75 4.63 -24.36
C GLY A 375 -26.15 5.10 -25.84
N CYS A 376 -26.12 6.44 -26.19
CA CYS A 376 -25.89 7.16 -27.53
C CYS A 376 -27.00 7.98 -28.27
N VAL A 377 -26.82 9.16 -28.96
CA VAL A 377 -26.65 10.64 -28.58
C VAL A 377 -27.50 11.66 -29.41
N LYS A 378 -27.23 11.93 -30.71
CA LYS A 378 -26.61 13.19 -31.28
C LYS A 378 -27.58 14.38 -31.50
N GLU A 379 -27.21 15.68 -31.44
CA GLU A 379 -25.98 16.46 -31.07
C GLU A 379 -26.42 17.89 -30.58
N ALA A 380 -25.72 19.06 -30.49
CA ALA A 380 -24.41 19.70 -30.77
C ALA A 380 -24.39 21.10 -30.04
N SER A 381 -23.39 22.00 -30.04
CA SER A 381 -21.90 21.91 -30.04
C SER A 381 -21.35 22.96 -29.06
N ALA A 382 -20.17 22.75 -28.44
CA ALA A 382 -19.82 23.37 -27.15
C ALA A 382 -18.32 23.30 -26.74
N MET A 383 -17.97 23.80 -25.53
CA MET A 383 -16.66 23.53 -24.89
C MET A 383 -16.49 22.03 -24.59
N LEU A 384 -17.50 21.40 -23.98
CA LEU A 384 -17.60 19.95 -23.86
C LEU A 384 -18.80 19.48 -24.68
N GLU A 385 -18.54 18.58 -25.62
CA GLU A 385 -19.53 18.08 -26.56
C GLU A 385 -19.61 16.55 -26.51
N LEU A 386 -20.82 16.02 -26.38
CA LEU A 386 -21.10 14.58 -26.37
C LEU A 386 -21.76 14.20 -27.71
N THR A 387 -21.19 13.20 -28.39
CA THR A 387 -21.20 13.06 -29.87
C THR A 387 -21.37 11.58 -30.30
N SER A 388 -22.52 10.97 -30.02
CA SER A 388 -22.83 9.52 -30.20
C SER A 388 -22.24 8.55 -29.15
N VAL A 389 -21.80 9.06 -27.99
CA VAL A 389 -21.54 8.37 -26.71
C VAL A 389 -22.47 7.17 -26.39
N SER A 390 -22.21 6.00 -26.97
CA SER A 390 -22.87 4.74 -26.57
C SER A 390 -22.15 4.07 -25.41
N LYS A 391 -22.77 3.14 -24.67
CA LYS A 391 -22.05 2.38 -23.63
C LYS A 391 -22.72 1.07 -23.13
N SER A 392 -22.89 0.03 -23.94
CA SER A 392 -23.35 -1.28 -23.38
C SER A 392 -22.29 -2.01 -22.51
N PHE A 393 -22.77 -2.87 -21.60
CA PHE A 393 -22.08 -3.97 -20.91
C PHE A 393 -23.14 -5.10 -20.79
N GLY A 394 -22.85 -6.35 -21.14
CA GLY A 394 -23.73 -7.48 -20.78
C GLY A 394 -25.18 -7.52 -21.31
N GLY A 395 -25.59 -6.58 -22.19
CA GLY A 395 -26.90 -6.60 -22.88
C GLY A 395 -27.94 -5.56 -22.42
N LEU A 396 -27.78 -4.96 -21.24
CA LEU A 396 -28.68 -3.89 -20.78
C LEU A 396 -28.31 -2.53 -21.43
N HIS A 397 -29.25 -1.59 -21.48
CA HIS A 397 -29.03 -0.19 -21.85
C HIS A 397 -29.68 0.77 -20.80
N VAL A 398 -28.95 1.84 -20.41
CA VAL A 398 -29.16 2.81 -19.29
C VAL A 398 -28.88 4.25 -19.74
N LEU A 399 -28.45 4.42 -20.99
CA LEU A 399 -28.28 5.69 -21.69
C LEU A 399 -28.74 5.43 -23.13
N HIS A 400 -29.33 6.42 -23.80
CA HIS A 400 -29.78 6.43 -25.21
C HIS A 400 -29.91 7.91 -25.60
N ASP A 401 -29.86 8.31 -26.87
CA ASP A 401 -29.77 9.71 -27.36
C ASP A 401 -29.38 10.86 -26.37
N VAL A 402 -28.26 10.66 -25.65
CA VAL A 402 -27.59 11.60 -24.72
C VAL A 402 -26.83 12.74 -25.40
N SER A 403 -27.54 13.63 -26.10
CA SER A 403 -26.96 14.92 -26.55
C SER A 403 -26.61 15.83 -25.38
N LEU A 404 -25.36 16.29 -25.32
CA LEU A 404 -24.97 17.30 -24.35
C LEU A 404 -23.93 18.27 -24.90
N SER A 405 -24.14 19.54 -24.58
CA SER A 405 -23.44 20.69 -25.12
C SER A 405 -23.25 21.71 -23.99
N VAL A 406 -22.07 21.75 -23.39
CA VAL A 406 -21.74 22.62 -22.24
C VAL A 406 -20.92 23.83 -22.70
N PRO A 407 -21.43 25.07 -22.60
CA PRO A 407 -20.68 26.28 -22.95
C PRO A 407 -19.60 26.61 -21.92
N GLU A 408 -18.59 27.38 -22.35
CA GLU A 408 -17.49 27.86 -21.50
C GLU A 408 -17.96 28.92 -20.50
N GLY A 409 -17.42 28.90 -19.29
CA GLY A 409 -17.67 29.88 -18.22
C GLY A 409 -19.00 29.74 -17.47
N ALA A 410 -19.89 28.85 -17.91
CA ALA A 410 -21.22 28.65 -17.31
C ALA A 410 -21.25 27.59 -16.21
N ILE A 411 -22.31 27.63 -15.38
CA ILE A 411 -22.74 26.49 -14.56
C ILE A 411 -23.83 25.70 -15.30
N PHE A 412 -23.56 24.43 -15.60
CA PHE A 412 -24.47 23.52 -16.27
C PHE A 412 -24.92 22.38 -15.33
N GLY A 413 -26.22 22.14 -15.23
CA GLY A 413 -26.81 21.04 -14.46
C GLY A 413 -27.19 19.83 -15.33
N LEU A 414 -26.85 18.62 -14.89
CA LEU A 414 -27.34 17.35 -15.43
C LEU A 414 -28.19 16.65 -14.36
N ILE A 415 -29.50 16.87 -14.42
CA ILE A 415 -30.46 16.29 -13.47
C ILE A 415 -31.19 15.08 -14.07
N GLY A 416 -32.11 14.50 -13.31
CA GLY A 416 -32.87 13.32 -13.70
C GLY A 416 -33.13 12.38 -12.52
N PRO A 417 -34.05 11.40 -12.66
CA PRO A 417 -34.33 10.40 -11.64
C PRO A 417 -33.12 9.55 -11.21
N ASN A 418 -33.31 8.74 -10.18
CA ASN A 418 -32.34 7.74 -9.77
C ASN A 418 -32.30 6.60 -10.81
N GLY A 419 -31.10 6.05 -11.07
CA GLY A 419 -30.90 5.06 -12.13
C GLY A 419 -30.85 5.61 -13.57
N ALA A 420 -31.29 6.85 -13.82
CA ALA A 420 -31.38 7.44 -15.17
C ALA A 420 -30.06 7.58 -15.95
N GLY A 421 -28.91 7.25 -15.35
CA GLY A 421 -27.61 7.17 -16.04
C GLY A 421 -26.64 8.32 -15.78
N LYS A 422 -27.00 9.33 -14.98
CA LYS A 422 -26.23 10.57 -14.73
C LYS A 422 -24.73 10.31 -14.49
N THR A 423 -24.40 9.53 -13.45
CA THR A 423 -23.02 9.17 -13.07
C THR A 423 -22.27 8.39 -14.17
N THR A 424 -22.98 7.66 -15.05
CA THR A 424 -22.39 6.98 -16.22
C THR A 424 -21.87 8.00 -17.24
N VAL A 425 -22.57 9.13 -17.44
CA VAL A 425 -22.12 10.23 -18.30
C VAL A 425 -20.79 10.80 -17.79
N PHE A 426 -20.68 11.09 -16.49
CA PHE A 426 -19.42 11.54 -15.88
C PHE A 426 -18.29 10.51 -15.99
N ASN A 427 -18.59 9.22 -15.77
CA ASN A 427 -17.61 8.15 -15.93
C ASN A 427 -17.08 8.02 -17.37
N LEU A 428 -17.89 8.38 -18.36
CA LEU A 428 -17.51 8.41 -19.78
C LEU A 428 -16.68 9.66 -20.11
N ILE A 429 -17.08 10.85 -19.64
CA ILE A 429 -16.30 12.10 -19.80
C ILE A 429 -14.90 11.95 -19.19
N THR A 430 -14.79 11.38 -17.98
CA THR A 430 -13.50 11.20 -17.31
C THR A 430 -12.72 9.95 -17.73
N GLY A 431 -13.16 9.23 -18.77
CA GLY A 431 -12.46 8.04 -19.29
C GLY A 431 -12.33 6.86 -18.32
N LEU A 432 -13.11 6.84 -17.23
CA LEU A 432 -13.20 5.67 -16.34
C LEU A 432 -13.95 4.53 -17.06
N LEU A 433 -14.87 4.88 -17.96
CA LEU A 433 -15.54 3.96 -18.86
C LEU A 433 -15.23 4.35 -20.31
N PRO A 434 -14.84 3.41 -21.18
CA PRO A 434 -14.81 3.65 -22.62
C PRO A 434 -16.23 3.56 -23.18
N PRO A 435 -16.69 4.50 -24.03
CA PRO A 435 -17.95 4.36 -24.74
C PRO A 435 -17.93 3.15 -25.70
N SER A 436 -19.10 2.60 -25.99
CA SER A 436 -19.35 1.57 -27.00
C SER A 436 -19.72 2.14 -28.38
N GLY A 437 -19.79 3.47 -28.52
CA GLY A 437 -20.18 4.15 -29.77
C GLY A 437 -19.90 5.65 -29.70
N GLY A 438 -19.79 6.28 -30.88
CA GLY A 438 -19.51 7.70 -31.06
C GLY A 438 -18.32 8.24 -30.27
N GLY A 439 -18.41 9.49 -29.83
CA GLY A 439 -17.32 10.31 -29.33
C GLY A 439 -17.72 11.32 -28.26
N ILE A 440 -16.68 11.86 -27.63
CA ILE A 440 -16.72 13.00 -26.71
C ILE A 440 -15.57 13.92 -27.13
N ALA A 441 -15.81 15.23 -27.20
CA ALA A 441 -14.81 16.24 -27.49
C ALA A 441 -14.74 17.28 -26.37
N PHE A 442 -13.54 17.80 -26.12
CA PHE A 442 -13.29 18.89 -25.18
C PHE A 442 -12.35 19.91 -25.82
N GLN A 443 -12.80 21.16 -25.95
CA GLN A 443 -12.13 22.22 -26.72
C GLN A 443 -11.69 21.74 -28.12
N GLY A 444 -12.56 20.98 -28.80
CA GLY A 444 -12.31 20.38 -30.12
C GLY A 444 -11.44 19.10 -30.11
N GLU A 445 -10.68 18.81 -29.05
CA GLU A 445 -9.90 17.57 -28.95
C GLU A 445 -10.78 16.38 -28.51
N SER A 446 -10.77 15.28 -29.27
CA SER A 446 -11.49 14.07 -28.85
C SER A 446 -10.88 13.41 -27.62
N LEU A 447 -11.72 13.09 -26.63
CA LEU A 447 -11.35 12.35 -25.42
C LEU A 447 -11.33 10.82 -25.64
N LEU A 448 -11.72 10.33 -26.81
CA LEU A 448 -11.84 8.90 -27.09
C LEU A 448 -10.55 8.13 -26.83
N ARG A 449 -10.68 7.01 -26.11
CA ARG A 449 -9.59 6.09 -25.71
C ARG A 449 -8.48 6.74 -24.86
N ARG A 450 -8.60 8.01 -24.44
CA ARG A 450 -7.67 8.62 -23.48
C ARG A 450 -7.88 8.01 -22.09
N LYS A 451 -6.79 7.90 -21.33
CA LYS A 451 -6.82 7.45 -19.93
C LYS A 451 -7.27 8.61 -19.02
N PRO A 452 -7.87 8.37 -17.84
CA PRO A 452 -8.28 9.41 -16.89
C PRO A 452 -7.23 10.50 -16.65
N HIS A 453 -6.00 10.14 -16.32
CA HIS A 453 -4.93 11.11 -16.05
C HIS A 453 -4.50 11.95 -17.26
N ALA A 454 -4.80 11.50 -18.49
CA ALA A 454 -4.54 12.28 -19.70
C ALA A 454 -5.67 13.31 -19.91
N ILE A 455 -6.90 12.96 -19.52
CA ILE A 455 -8.07 13.83 -19.55
C ILE A 455 -7.95 14.92 -18.46
N THR A 456 -7.48 14.58 -17.24
CA THR A 456 -7.14 15.59 -16.21
C THR A 456 -6.14 16.62 -16.75
N ARG A 457 -5.12 16.16 -17.48
CA ARG A 457 -4.06 17.03 -18.06
C ARG A 457 -4.53 17.93 -19.21
N MET A 458 -5.73 17.71 -19.75
CA MET A 458 -6.37 18.62 -20.71
C MET A 458 -7.16 19.73 -19.99
N GLY A 459 -7.44 19.57 -18.69
CA GLY A 459 -8.14 20.54 -17.85
C GLY A 459 -9.51 20.09 -17.33
N ILE A 460 -9.80 18.79 -17.25
CA ILE A 460 -11.06 18.29 -16.66
C ILE A 460 -10.80 17.65 -15.29
N ALA A 461 -11.29 18.26 -14.21
CA ALA A 461 -11.27 17.69 -12.86
C ALA A 461 -12.63 17.13 -12.45
N ARG A 462 -12.68 16.24 -11.45
CA ARG A 462 -13.92 15.65 -10.93
C ARG A 462 -13.88 15.43 -9.42
N THR A 463 -14.95 15.78 -8.73
CA THR A 463 -15.29 15.33 -7.36
C THR A 463 -16.17 14.07 -7.41
N PHE A 464 -16.27 13.32 -6.31
CA PHE A 464 -16.99 12.05 -6.29
C PHE A 464 -18.22 12.11 -5.37
N GLN A 465 -19.35 11.55 -5.80
CA GLN A 465 -20.58 11.38 -5.00
C GLN A 465 -20.25 10.92 -3.57
N ASN A 466 -19.60 9.75 -3.46
CA ASN A 466 -18.91 9.31 -2.25
C ASN A 466 -17.50 9.90 -2.22
N ILE A 467 -17.22 10.77 -1.24
CA ILE A 467 -15.94 11.48 -1.09
C ILE A 467 -14.75 10.50 -1.04
N ARG A 468 -13.75 10.71 -1.90
CA ARG A 468 -12.55 9.85 -1.99
C ARG A 468 -11.28 10.59 -1.57
N LEU A 469 -11.10 10.84 -0.29
CA LEU A 469 -9.90 11.48 0.26
C LEU A 469 -8.79 10.47 0.58
N PHE A 470 -7.53 10.91 0.52
CA PHE A 470 -6.38 10.11 0.93
C PHE A 470 -6.23 10.20 2.46
N LYS A 471 -6.96 9.34 3.18
CA LYS A 471 -7.12 9.36 4.64
C LYS A 471 -5.81 9.30 5.44
N GLU A 472 -4.82 8.54 4.96
CA GLU A 472 -3.49 8.42 5.58
C GLU A 472 -2.60 9.67 5.38
N MET A 473 -3.00 10.61 4.52
CA MET A 473 -2.23 11.83 4.20
C MET A 473 -2.81 13.07 4.90
N THR A 474 -1.97 14.10 5.09
CA THR A 474 -2.44 15.39 5.62
C THR A 474 -3.36 16.15 4.65
N LEU A 475 -4.07 17.17 5.14
CA LEU A 475 -4.84 18.11 4.30
C LEU A 475 -3.96 18.76 3.22
N LEU A 476 -2.79 19.28 3.60
CA LEU A 476 -1.84 19.89 2.67
C LEU A 476 -1.40 18.90 1.60
N GLU A 477 -1.05 17.67 1.97
CA GLU A 477 -0.61 16.65 1.02
C GLU A 477 -1.74 16.21 0.07
N ASN A 478 -2.99 16.10 0.56
CA ASN A 478 -4.16 15.83 -0.27
C ASN A 478 -4.30 16.87 -1.40
N VAL A 479 -4.09 18.15 -1.12
CA VAL A 479 -4.18 19.23 -2.11
C VAL A 479 -2.93 19.29 -2.99
N VAL A 480 -1.72 19.13 -2.43
CA VAL A 480 -0.44 19.06 -3.17
C VAL A 480 -0.41 17.91 -4.18
N VAL A 481 -1.16 16.81 -3.96
CA VAL A 481 -1.32 15.73 -4.95
C VAL A 481 -2.02 16.21 -6.22
N GLY A 482 -2.96 17.16 -6.16
CA GLY A 482 -3.58 17.74 -7.36
C GLY A 482 -2.56 18.46 -8.25
N ALA A 483 -1.60 19.16 -7.63
CA ALA A 483 -0.53 19.88 -8.32
C ALA A 483 0.56 18.96 -8.92
N TYR A 484 0.43 17.62 -8.87
CA TYR A 484 1.43 16.65 -9.36
C TYR A 484 1.90 16.91 -10.79
N ARG A 485 1.02 17.40 -11.68
CA ARG A 485 1.39 17.74 -13.08
C ARG A 485 2.34 18.94 -13.17
N HIS A 486 2.26 19.90 -12.26
CA HIS A 486 2.90 21.22 -12.36
C HIS A 486 4.35 21.18 -11.80
N MET A 487 4.73 20.09 -11.14
CA MET A 487 6.05 19.82 -10.56
C MET A 487 7.04 19.27 -11.61
N ASN A 488 7.56 20.13 -12.50
CA ASN A 488 8.45 19.73 -13.60
C ASN A 488 9.94 19.59 -13.20
N TYR A 489 10.26 18.67 -12.27
CA TYR A 489 11.64 18.24 -11.99
C TYR A 489 11.91 16.77 -12.37
N GLY A 490 13.17 16.47 -12.70
CA GLY A 490 13.68 15.13 -13.06
C GLY A 490 14.37 14.41 -11.90
N PHE A 491 14.79 13.16 -12.14
CA PHE A 491 15.40 12.30 -11.12
C PHE A 491 16.77 12.80 -10.59
N PRO A 492 17.72 13.31 -11.41
CA PRO A 492 18.97 13.87 -10.89
C PRO A 492 18.75 15.09 -10.01
N SER A 493 17.86 16.01 -10.41
CA SER A 493 17.47 17.18 -9.60
C SER A 493 16.78 16.80 -8.29
N LEU A 494 16.04 15.69 -8.27
CA LEU A 494 15.46 15.12 -7.06
C LEU A 494 16.55 14.57 -6.13
N LEU A 495 17.46 13.73 -6.61
CA LEU A 495 18.51 13.14 -5.77
C LEU A 495 19.42 14.21 -5.17
N LEU A 496 19.95 15.11 -6.00
CA LEU A 496 20.90 16.16 -5.59
C LEU A 496 20.23 17.37 -4.91
N GLY A 497 18.90 17.45 -4.91
CA GLY A 497 18.16 18.53 -4.22
C GLY A 497 18.39 19.93 -4.80
N LEU A 498 18.61 20.01 -6.12
CA LEU A 498 18.93 21.23 -6.88
C LEU A 498 17.83 22.31 -6.76
N PRO A 499 18.12 23.61 -7.03
CA PRO A 499 17.17 24.71 -6.83
C PRO A 499 15.78 24.47 -7.44
N GLY A 500 15.71 24.07 -8.71
CA GLY A 500 14.44 23.78 -9.38
C GLY A 500 13.58 22.67 -8.75
N TYR A 501 14.17 21.71 -8.02
CA TYR A 501 13.38 20.76 -7.20
C TYR A 501 12.68 21.50 -6.06
N ARG A 502 13.41 22.38 -5.36
CA ARG A 502 12.90 23.16 -4.21
C ARG A 502 11.83 24.15 -4.66
N GLU A 503 12.09 24.90 -5.73
CA GLU A 503 11.14 25.89 -6.27
C GLU A 503 9.82 25.27 -6.74
N HIS A 504 9.83 24.08 -7.33
CA HIS A 504 8.59 23.39 -7.74
C HIS A 504 7.86 22.75 -6.55
N GLU A 505 8.58 22.20 -5.56
CA GLU A 505 8.01 21.69 -4.31
C GLU A 505 7.45 22.78 -3.40
N GLN A 506 8.03 23.99 -3.45
CA GLN A 506 7.60 25.16 -2.70
C GLN A 506 6.35 25.79 -3.34
N ARG A 507 6.40 26.14 -4.63
CA ARG A 507 5.23 26.70 -5.36
C ARG A 507 3.98 25.82 -5.26
N ALA A 508 4.15 24.50 -5.29
CA ALA A 508 3.03 23.58 -5.12
C ALA A 508 2.46 23.55 -3.68
N ARG A 509 3.28 23.78 -2.65
CA ARG A 509 2.81 23.94 -1.25
C ARG A 509 2.15 25.29 -1.04
N GLU A 510 2.74 26.36 -1.56
CA GLU A 510 2.17 27.72 -1.51
C GLU A 510 0.77 27.72 -2.16
N ARG A 511 0.65 27.19 -3.38
CA ARG A 511 -0.63 27.04 -4.07
C ARG A 511 -1.63 26.14 -3.32
N ALA A 512 -1.17 25.08 -2.66
CA ALA A 512 -2.03 24.23 -1.85
C ALA A 512 -2.52 24.94 -0.58
N HIS A 513 -1.67 25.77 0.06
CA HIS A 513 -2.08 26.62 1.19
C HIS A 513 -3.10 27.68 0.74
N GLU A 514 -2.91 28.36 -0.39
CA GLU A 514 -3.90 29.31 -0.94
C GLU A 514 -5.30 28.67 -1.09
N LEU A 515 -5.34 27.43 -1.62
CA LEU A 515 -6.57 26.69 -1.83
C LEU A 515 -7.20 26.21 -0.51
N LEU A 516 -6.39 25.82 0.48
CA LEU A 516 -6.87 25.51 1.83
C LEU A 516 -7.41 26.75 2.54
N THR A 517 -6.75 27.91 2.44
CA THR A 517 -7.24 29.18 3.00
C THR A 517 -8.54 29.63 2.35
N TRP A 518 -8.67 29.50 1.02
CA TRP A 518 -9.93 29.78 0.32
C TRP A 518 -11.08 28.88 0.83
N MET A 519 -10.79 27.59 1.06
CA MET A 519 -11.74 26.61 1.60
C MET A 519 -11.85 26.60 3.14
N ARG A 520 -11.20 27.57 3.84
CA ARG A 520 -11.20 27.75 5.30
C ARG A 520 -10.66 26.54 6.10
N LEU A 521 -9.69 25.83 5.55
CA LEU A 521 -9.07 24.61 6.09
C LEU A 521 -7.57 24.77 6.41
N ASP A 522 -7.01 25.96 6.24
CA ASP A 522 -5.62 26.32 6.50
C ASP A 522 -5.18 26.01 7.94
N HIS A 523 -6.02 26.31 8.93
CA HIS A 523 -5.77 26.02 10.34
C HIS A 523 -5.65 24.51 10.67
N LYS A 524 -6.08 23.62 9.76
CA LYS A 524 -5.94 22.15 9.84
C LYS A 524 -4.99 21.58 8.80
N ALA A 525 -4.17 22.39 8.11
CA ALA A 525 -3.37 21.95 6.96
C ALA A 525 -2.46 20.74 7.24
N ASN A 526 -2.01 20.55 8.49
CA ASN A 526 -1.15 19.45 8.92
C ASN A 526 -1.90 18.27 9.57
N ASP A 527 -3.23 18.37 9.73
CA ASP A 527 -4.05 17.27 10.27
C ASP A 527 -4.25 16.18 9.21
N LEU A 528 -4.50 14.94 9.64
CA LEU A 528 -4.90 13.85 8.74
C LEU A 528 -6.31 14.06 8.21
N ALA A 529 -6.52 13.79 6.92
CA ALA A 529 -7.81 13.98 6.26
C ALA A 529 -8.94 13.10 6.84
N ASP A 530 -8.60 12.03 7.56
CA ASP A 530 -9.57 11.16 8.25
C ASP A 530 -10.28 11.84 9.44
N ASN A 531 -9.68 12.88 10.02
CA ASN A 531 -10.21 13.58 11.20
C ASN A 531 -11.25 14.67 10.87
N LEU A 532 -11.55 14.90 9.58
CA LEU A 532 -12.44 15.99 9.15
C LEU A 532 -13.92 15.64 9.25
N SER A 533 -14.74 16.63 9.56
CA SER A 533 -16.21 16.53 9.43
C SER A 533 -16.65 16.47 7.95
N TYR A 534 -17.87 16.00 7.68
CA TYR A 534 -18.32 15.75 6.30
C TYR A 534 -18.26 16.98 5.39
N GLY A 535 -18.72 18.15 5.85
CA GLY A 535 -18.60 19.41 5.11
C GLY A 535 -17.14 19.84 4.86
N GLU A 536 -16.24 19.62 5.82
CA GLU A 536 -14.80 19.87 5.64
C GLU A 536 -14.17 18.89 4.65
N GLN A 537 -14.57 17.61 4.66
CA GLN A 537 -14.13 16.62 3.68
C GLN A 537 -14.53 17.01 2.25
N ARG A 538 -15.75 17.52 2.05
CA ARG A 538 -16.23 18.00 0.74
C ARG A 538 -15.44 19.24 0.29
N ARG A 539 -15.14 20.18 1.19
CA ARG A 539 -14.27 21.35 0.90
C ARG A 539 -12.81 20.95 0.60
N LEU A 540 -12.26 19.94 1.26
CA LEU A 540 -10.93 19.41 0.95
C LEU A 540 -10.89 18.74 -0.43
N GLU A 541 -11.93 17.98 -0.79
CA GLU A 541 -12.06 17.37 -2.11
C GLU A 541 -12.13 18.44 -3.21
N LEU A 542 -12.85 19.55 -2.96
CA LEU A 542 -12.93 20.71 -3.85
C LEU A 542 -11.58 21.44 -3.99
N ALA A 543 -10.88 21.70 -2.90
CA ALA A 543 -9.51 22.27 -2.91
C ALA A 543 -8.55 21.42 -3.76
N ARG A 544 -8.57 20.09 -3.56
CA ARG A 544 -7.75 19.14 -4.30
C ARG A 544 -8.09 19.11 -5.80
N ALA A 545 -9.38 19.18 -6.17
CA ALA A 545 -9.79 19.24 -7.56
C ALA A 545 -9.34 20.55 -8.24
N LEU A 546 -9.43 21.69 -7.54
CA LEU A 546 -8.95 22.99 -8.02
C LEU A 546 -7.42 23.04 -8.13
N ALA A 547 -6.68 22.24 -7.35
CA ALA A 547 -5.23 22.13 -7.42
C ALA A 547 -4.71 21.41 -8.69
N THR A 548 -5.58 20.82 -9.52
CA THR A 548 -5.20 20.34 -10.87
C THR A 548 -5.33 21.42 -11.95
N GLU A 549 -5.59 22.67 -11.57
CA GLU A 549 -5.83 23.83 -12.46
C GLU A 549 -6.84 23.52 -13.60
N PRO A 550 -8.06 23.03 -13.28
CA PRO A 550 -9.04 22.65 -14.29
C PRO A 550 -9.64 23.85 -15.02
N LYS A 551 -10.01 23.65 -16.28
CA LYS A 551 -10.89 24.52 -17.07
C LYS A 551 -12.37 24.13 -16.90
N LEU A 552 -12.62 22.83 -16.76
CA LEU A 552 -13.93 22.24 -16.50
C LEU A 552 -13.88 21.42 -15.21
N LEU A 553 -14.75 21.77 -14.27
CA LEU A 553 -14.91 21.07 -13.00
C LEU A 553 -16.22 20.26 -13.01
N LEU A 554 -16.10 18.95 -12.81
CA LEU A 554 -17.24 18.04 -12.70
C LEU A 554 -17.62 17.82 -11.22
N LEU A 555 -18.84 18.18 -10.84
CA LEU A 555 -19.34 18.03 -9.47
C LEU A 555 -20.43 16.95 -9.41
N ASP A 556 -20.19 15.87 -8.68
CA ASP A 556 -21.04 14.66 -8.69
C ASP A 556 -21.81 14.58 -7.36
N GLU A 557 -23.07 15.03 -7.35
CA GLU A 557 -23.96 15.17 -6.18
C GLU A 557 -23.30 15.81 -4.93
N PRO A 558 -22.71 17.02 -5.07
CA PRO A 558 -21.91 17.63 -4.01
C PRO A 558 -22.70 18.01 -2.74
N VAL A 559 -24.04 18.15 -2.82
CA VAL A 559 -24.93 18.55 -1.70
C VAL A 559 -25.41 17.35 -0.87
N ALA A 560 -25.27 16.12 -1.38
CA ALA A 560 -25.78 14.93 -0.72
C ALA A 560 -25.29 14.82 0.74
N GLY A 561 -26.21 14.68 1.69
CA GLY A 561 -25.91 14.58 3.13
C GLY A 561 -25.63 15.90 3.88
N MET A 562 -25.62 17.06 3.20
CA MET A 562 -25.40 18.36 3.84
C MET A 562 -26.64 18.98 4.48
N ASN A 563 -26.45 19.74 5.56
CA ASN A 563 -27.50 20.58 6.15
C ASN A 563 -27.73 21.88 5.35
N THR A 564 -28.82 22.60 5.65
CA THR A 564 -29.24 23.82 4.93
C THR A 564 -28.19 24.94 4.96
N GLY A 565 -27.42 25.07 6.03
CA GLY A 565 -26.34 26.06 6.17
C GLY A 565 -25.12 25.69 5.33
N GLU A 566 -24.63 24.44 5.44
CA GLU A 566 -23.53 23.91 4.63
C GLU A 566 -23.82 24.02 3.13
N ARG A 567 -25.06 23.69 2.73
CA ARG A 567 -25.54 23.84 1.34
C ARG A 567 -25.45 25.29 0.86
N ALA A 568 -25.84 26.26 1.69
CA ALA A 568 -25.77 27.68 1.35
C ALA A 568 -24.33 28.22 1.34
N GLU A 569 -23.40 27.61 2.09
CA GLU A 569 -21.96 27.88 1.96
C GLU A 569 -21.41 27.33 0.63
N LEU A 570 -21.63 26.04 0.34
CA LEU A 570 -21.20 25.39 -0.89
C LEU A 570 -21.74 26.09 -2.15
N MET A 571 -22.99 26.55 -2.14
CA MET A 571 -23.58 27.32 -3.24
C MET A 571 -22.80 28.62 -3.53
N ARG A 572 -22.36 29.32 -2.49
CA ARG A 572 -21.50 30.53 -2.61
C ARG A 572 -20.08 30.20 -3.06
N GLU A 573 -19.52 29.07 -2.62
CA GLU A 573 -18.21 28.59 -3.06
C GLU A 573 -18.21 28.26 -4.56
N ILE A 574 -19.25 27.58 -5.06
CA ILE A 574 -19.38 27.24 -6.49
C ILE A 574 -19.58 28.49 -7.36
N LEU A 575 -20.40 29.47 -6.93
CA LEU A 575 -20.50 30.77 -7.60
C LEU A 575 -19.13 31.47 -7.65
N ALA A 576 -18.41 31.55 -6.53
CA ALA A 576 -17.08 32.16 -6.47
C ALA A 576 -15.99 31.40 -7.27
N ILE A 577 -16.23 30.14 -7.64
CA ILE A 577 -15.41 29.38 -8.60
C ILE A 577 -15.78 29.80 -10.04
N ARG A 578 -17.07 29.83 -10.40
CA ARG A 578 -17.53 30.30 -11.72
C ARG A 578 -17.06 31.73 -12.02
N ASP A 579 -17.21 32.63 -11.06
CA ASP A 579 -16.83 34.05 -11.15
C ASP A 579 -15.32 34.26 -11.40
N ARG A 580 -14.49 33.22 -11.21
CA ARG A 580 -13.05 33.21 -11.52
C ARG A 580 -12.74 32.62 -12.91
N GLY A 581 -13.76 32.38 -13.75
CA GLY A 581 -13.62 31.87 -15.12
C GLY A 581 -13.60 30.34 -15.26
N TYR A 582 -13.96 29.59 -14.21
CA TYR A 582 -14.04 28.14 -14.27
C TYR A 582 -15.38 27.68 -14.84
N THR A 583 -15.38 26.75 -15.79
CA THR A 583 -16.61 26.11 -16.29
C THR A 583 -17.01 24.98 -15.34
N ILE A 584 -18.30 24.83 -15.04
CA ILE A 584 -18.79 23.83 -14.07
C ILE A 584 -19.91 23.01 -14.69
N LEU A 585 -19.77 21.68 -14.67
CA LEU A 585 -20.84 20.74 -14.99
C LEU A 585 -21.14 19.93 -13.72
N MET A 586 -22.37 19.99 -13.22
CA MET A 586 -22.78 19.28 -12.01
C MET A 586 -23.91 18.27 -12.24
N ILE A 587 -23.84 17.14 -11.56
CA ILE A 587 -24.98 16.25 -11.34
C ILE A 587 -25.56 16.58 -9.97
N GLU A 588 -26.87 16.78 -9.90
CA GLU A 588 -27.60 16.97 -8.65
C GLU A 588 -29.02 16.40 -8.76
N HIS A 589 -29.66 16.24 -7.60
CA HIS A 589 -31.08 15.90 -7.49
C HIS A 589 -31.86 16.90 -6.62
N ASP A 590 -31.20 17.79 -5.86
CA ASP A 590 -31.89 18.86 -5.14
C ASP A 590 -32.30 20.00 -6.08
N MET A 591 -33.59 20.04 -6.43
CA MET A 591 -34.13 21.04 -7.37
C MET A 591 -33.95 22.48 -6.90
N ARG A 592 -33.91 22.76 -5.58
CA ARG A 592 -33.72 24.13 -5.08
C ARG A 592 -32.29 24.61 -5.31
N PHE A 593 -31.32 23.72 -5.11
CA PHE A 593 -29.92 24.00 -5.38
C PHE A 593 -29.64 24.17 -6.88
N VAL A 594 -30.14 23.24 -7.72
CA VAL A 594 -29.95 23.31 -9.18
C VAL A 594 -30.56 24.60 -9.76
N MET A 595 -31.82 24.89 -9.43
CA MET A 595 -32.55 26.04 -9.98
C MET A 595 -32.01 27.40 -9.51
N GLY A 596 -31.32 27.44 -8.37
CA GLY A 596 -30.68 28.65 -7.83
C GLY A 596 -29.23 28.86 -8.29
N LEU A 597 -28.66 27.96 -9.10
CA LEU A 597 -27.22 27.91 -9.38
C LEU A 597 -26.87 27.61 -10.84
N CYS A 598 -27.67 26.82 -11.57
CA CYS A 598 -27.39 26.45 -12.95
C CYS A 598 -27.95 27.47 -13.94
N GLU A 599 -27.13 27.88 -14.91
CA GLU A 599 -27.53 28.77 -16.02
C GLU A 599 -28.27 28.00 -17.11
N ARG A 600 -27.86 26.74 -17.34
CA ARG A 600 -28.56 25.77 -18.18
C ARG A 600 -28.65 24.42 -17.49
N ILE A 601 -29.72 23.68 -17.76
CA ILE A 601 -29.99 22.36 -17.21
C ILE A 601 -30.34 21.42 -18.36
N ALA A 602 -29.86 20.18 -18.31
CA ALA A 602 -30.38 19.07 -19.09
C ALA A 602 -30.95 17.99 -18.15
N VAL A 603 -32.06 17.38 -18.55
CA VAL A 603 -32.77 16.35 -17.79
C VAL A 603 -32.61 15.02 -18.48
N LEU A 604 -32.09 14.04 -17.74
CA LEU A 604 -31.84 12.69 -18.20
C LEU A 604 -32.88 11.72 -17.58
N ASN A 605 -33.67 11.00 -18.39
CA ASN A 605 -34.61 9.98 -17.91
C ASN A 605 -34.54 8.70 -18.76
N PHE A 606 -34.58 7.53 -18.12
CA PHE A 606 -34.31 6.21 -18.73
C PHE A 606 -33.14 6.23 -19.73
N GLY A 607 -32.14 7.04 -19.39
CA GLY A 607 -30.96 7.21 -20.20
C GLY A 607 -31.03 8.20 -21.36
N LYS A 608 -32.19 8.73 -21.73
CA LYS A 608 -32.36 9.78 -22.75
C LYS A 608 -32.33 11.18 -22.14
N ILE A 609 -31.82 12.15 -22.89
CA ILE A 609 -32.05 13.56 -22.55
C ILE A 609 -33.47 13.89 -23.03
N ILE A 610 -34.36 14.22 -22.08
CA ILE A 610 -35.77 14.52 -22.35
C ILE A 610 -36.04 16.02 -22.50
N ALA A 611 -35.24 16.86 -21.83
CA ALA A 611 -35.34 18.31 -21.92
C ALA A 611 -33.98 18.97 -21.71
N CYS A 612 -33.75 20.13 -22.33
CA CYS A 612 -32.60 20.99 -22.04
C CYS A 612 -32.96 22.47 -22.25
N GLY A 613 -32.72 23.30 -21.23
CA GLY A 613 -33.18 24.69 -21.19
C GLY A 613 -32.63 25.45 -19.97
N GLY A 614 -33.20 26.62 -19.68
CA GLY A 614 -32.99 27.37 -18.45
C GLY A 614 -33.82 26.84 -17.27
N PRO A 615 -33.57 27.29 -16.03
CA PRO A 615 -34.27 26.84 -14.82
C PRO A 615 -35.81 26.88 -14.91
N GLU A 616 -36.38 28.00 -15.35
CA GLU A 616 -37.84 28.15 -15.45
C GLU A 616 -38.44 27.34 -16.61
N GLU A 617 -37.69 27.11 -17.70
CA GLU A 617 -38.14 26.25 -18.80
C GLU A 617 -38.21 24.78 -18.36
N ILE A 618 -37.22 24.31 -17.60
CA ILE A 618 -37.18 22.95 -17.08
C ILE A 618 -38.19 22.72 -15.94
N ARG A 619 -38.46 23.72 -15.10
CA ARG A 619 -39.47 23.60 -14.02
C ARG A 619 -40.88 23.38 -14.57
N ASN A 620 -41.22 24.03 -15.68
CA ASN A 620 -42.56 24.02 -16.26
C ASN A 620 -42.71 23.00 -17.42
N ASN A 621 -41.74 22.08 -17.59
CA ASN A 621 -41.77 21.08 -18.65
C ASN A 621 -42.52 19.82 -18.21
N GLU A 622 -43.62 19.50 -18.89
CA GLU A 622 -44.51 18.37 -18.58
C GLU A 622 -43.77 17.02 -18.50
N GLN A 623 -42.87 16.71 -19.44
CA GLN A 623 -42.10 15.47 -19.44
C GLN A 623 -41.11 15.38 -18.26
N VAL A 624 -40.62 16.52 -17.76
CA VAL A 624 -39.77 16.59 -16.56
C VAL A 624 -40.62 16.37 -15.31
N ILE A 625 -41.83 16.92 -15.27
CA ILE A 625 -42.78 16.73 -14.16
C ILE A 625 -43.21 15.25 -14.09
N GLU A 626 -43.67 14.67 -15.21
CA GLU A 626 -44.01 13.24 -15.37
C GLU A 626 -42.84 12.33 -14.95
N ALA A 627 -41.61 12.65 -15.37
CA ALA A 627 -40.42 11.88 -15.02
C ALA A 627 -40.05 11.93 -13.52
N TYR A 628 -40.51 12.93 -12.76
CA TYR A 628 -40.17 13.13 -11.35
C TYR A 628 -41.32 12.80 -10.38
N LEU A 629 -42.58 12.89 -10.81
CA LEU A 629 -43.76 12.51 -10.02
C LEU A 629 -44.24 11.09 -10.33
N GLY A 630 -43.97 10.59 -11.54
CA GLY A 630 -44.65 9.43 -12.12
C GLY A 630 -45.91 9.85 -12.89
N ARG A 631 -46.57 8.88 -13.52
CA ARG A 631 -47.96 9.03 -13.93
C ARG A 631 -48.86 8.76 -12.74
N GLU A 632 -49.88 9.59 -12.58
CA GLU A 632 -51.16 9.09 -12.10
C GLU A 632 -51.80 8.44 -13.33
N ASP A 633 -52.02 7.13 -13.31
CA ASP A 633 -52.50 6.39 -14.47
C ASP A 633 -54.02 6.61 -14.63
N ASP A 634 -54.42 7.44 -15.59
CA ASP A 634 -55.83 7.70 -15.96
C ASP A 634 -56.60 6.44 -16.46
N ASP A 635 -55.92 5.31 -16.60
CA ASP A 635 -56.45 4.01 -17.04
C ASP A 635 -57.61 3.48 -16.15
N ASP A 636 -57.73 3.94 -14.91
CA ASP A 636 -58.85 3.59 -14.00
C ASP A 636 -60.18 4.32 -14.34
N ILE A 637 -60.17 5.36 -15.20
CA ILE A 637 -61.39 6.11 -15.55
C ILE A 637 -62.09 5.54 -16.80
N GLU A 638 -61.38 5.22 -17.89
CA GLU A 638 -62.03 4.62 -19.08
C GLU A 638 -62.65 3.24 -18.77
N ASN A 639 -62.06 2.47 -17.85
CA ASN A 639 -62.60 1.19 -17.41
C ASN A 639 -63.87 1.30 -16.54
N ALA A 640 -64.19 2.49 -16.01
CA ALA A 640 -65.42 2.74 -15.25
C ALA A 640 -66.62 3.12 -16.14
N GLU A 641 -66.39 3.79 -17.27
CA GLU A 641 -67.46 4.11 -18.24
C GLU A 641 -67.76 2.94 -19.20
N ALA A 642 -66.82 2.02 -19.41
CA ALA A 642 -67.05 0.77 -20.15
C ALA A 642 -67.89 -0.29 -19.39
N ALA A 643 -68.39 0.04 -18.19
CA ALA A 643 -69.09 -0.88 -17.27
C ALA A 643 -70.50 -0.40 -16.84
N GLN A 644 -71.13 0.49 -17.61
CA GLN A 644 -72.53 0.93 -17.45
C GLN A 644 -73.37 0.67 -18.71
#